data_AF-A0A813MAQ8-F1
#
_entry.id   AF-A0A813MAQ8-F1
#
_cell.length_a   1.000
_cell.length_b   1.000
_cell.length_c   1.000
_cell.angle_alpha   90.00
_cell.angle_beta   90.00
_cell.angle_gamma   90.00
#
_symmetry.space_group_name_H-M   'P 1'
#
loop_
_entity.id
_entity.type
_entity.pdbx_description
1 polymer ?
#
loop_
_entity_poly.entity_id
_entity_poly.type
_entity_poly.pdbx_seq_one_letter_code
_entity_poly.pdbx_strand_id
1 'polypeptide(L)'
;MALYYDNNNTRMSFPMYFGQNTKFGDCASTPLQMINLHVEQQVNATFPLIHQVATTMTFKNTHNRRLEGALEFTLPEAATICGFGLDVDGRIVDGVVVEKEKARVTFEKEVRKGVDPGFVEMVAGNIFRTRVYPIEAGGTRIVRVIYQDQAQIDNDSFIFNIPIYFTTTLHSLDIKLICSEISNNSKPTFISKWNSNQQFIQTNGKYYSELHLTNVKPQQDEQYISYKLKNFSASQSLCGVEVDIDNPDKAYFALCYVPPLISKKNNKMFNSRQTLSICVLWDGSLSRFNIENRNYEINILEKMLNTWKSNGININLTLIIFRNVLEDANLFQLSDPNAWSQLRHILTNLSYDGATNIFQLSTIPTMFPNITHYFLFSDCLSTIGNDDSILLNNFITKPIWIFNANVVQDPINYPLINYLTTLSGGGYISRDKIIQENNGNDIIEWIESFQSRYNNIDIINNGNIHNIYPSHSITLTPNTKQFILVGKLSSSSSARIAVNLTISGVIHRQEFDIPQANRSSENFGLLRRLYAKQMLSELTAFPEKNKQRILDIGMKYSIVSDLTSIIVFETLQQHIEHKICPHRSRTKLYDDYMKYQQNKTQKENKTKQEKTTAVLKLWTKRCQWYDKIISENDRMNAFKTQTDGQIGEYRQYLPRTKGRFGSVDRQAMMNMEENIYSSHKYYSIMSPTNEDEERLMNITLSDMYGEYKRSTSNRRLTNSSYMAPSMAVERSSQPQTNSSRIPQSMAVERSSPPMQNYSSSTERFSNDVLSTNNNIQTIILQNWDPQTPYMTKIKSSTNSQTAYQIYLNERQFYSKSPSFYFDMASYFLSQTRTSSSSQSSLIDTFNAQHTRTTSKIKSTKSNEYEYYGLRILTNVLELEFESPQLYRTVGYKLLELGLFNLAESIFRHILRLRSNEPQSFRDLALLLEESNTNTDHLEEISDLFKKVILGEWDNRFSEIELITLHEYNHFIFYFQQQQQQISSSIDNRLIRHLPVDLRIVMVWDTDDTDVDLHVIEPTGEECYYGHKNTTMCGTISRDFTQGYGPEEYLVRKAVKGTYTIRAKYFANHQQSLTGATTIMVYIYKYYSQVNQEKEIVTLRLSSNKEMIDICKIEFNDDDKIKKQSLNNNIHSNVTCDGCDMSPIKGDRYKCLFCLDVDFCESCKSTSRTRNEPNHSYNHPLLCIKDSNEYPNAVYLHNRSKIRHSNILCNSCFMNPIVGIRYRCSCGINLCEKCEFIGLHDQNHRRTKITEAN
;
A
#
# COMPACT_ATOMS: atom_id res chain seq x y z
N MET A 1 -17.46 23.10 -2.78
CA MET A 1 -16.54 24.26 -2.85
C MET A 1 -16.84 25.02 -4.13
N ALA A 2 -17.44 26.20 -4.01
CA ALA A 2 -17.59 27.14 -5.13
C ALA A 2 -17.15 28.50 -4.60
N LEU A 3 -15.89 28.85 -4.87
CA LEU A 3 -15.36 30.19 -4.65
C LEU A 3 -15.13 30.81 -6.03
N TYR A 4 -15.57 32.06 -6.17
CA TYR A 4 -15.54 32.81 -7.43
C TYR A 4 -14.12 32.87 -8.01
N TYR A 5 -13.91 32.20 -9.14
CA TYR A 5 -12.79 32.47 -10.04
C TYR A 5 -13.31 33.35 -11.16
N ASP A 6 -13.02 34.65 -11.07
CA ASP A 6 -13.19 35.56 -12.19
C ASP A 6 -12.03 35.38 -13.17
N ASN A 7 -12.29 35.49 -14.47
CA ASN A 7 -11.29 35.19 -15.48
C ASN A 7 -10.24 36.31 -15.58
N ASN A 8 -8.97 35.92 -15.48
CA ASN A 8 -7.71 36.70 -15.53
C ASN A 8 -7.06 37.03 -14.18
N ASN A 9 -5.82 36.55 -14.01
CA ASN A 9 -4.91 36.70 -12.87
C ASN A 9 -5.41 36.12 -11.54
N THR A 10 -4.83 34.98 -11.16
CA THR A 10 -5.04 34.26 -9.90
C THR A 10 -4.62 35.09 -8.67
N ARG A 11 -5.55 35.89 -8.15
CA ARG A 11 -5.45 36.51 -6.83
C ARG A 11 -5.61 35.44 -5.75
N MET A 12 -4.52 35.05 -5.11
CA MET A 12 -4.54 34.14 -3.95
C MET A 12 -4.03 34.83 -2.69
N SER A 13 -4.35 34.24 -1.55
CA SER A 13 -3.93 34.74 -0.23
C SER A 13 -3.42 33.58 0.63
N PHE A 14 -2.86 33.89 1.80
CA PHE A 14 -2.51 32.91 2.84
C PHE A 14 -3.57 32.90 3.98
N PRO A 15 -4.86 32.59 3.73
CA PRO A 15 -5.85 32.48 4.80
C PRO A 15 -5.58 31.20 5.59
N MET A 16 -5.24 31.34 6.86
CA MET A 16 -5.26 30.20 7.79
C MET A 16 -6.70 30.00 8.28
N TYR A 17 -7.30 28.89 7.91
CA TYR A 17 -8.66 28.49 8.30
C TYR A 17 -8.65 27.63 9.57
N PHE A 18 -9.72 27.70 10.34
CA PHE A 18 -9.96 26.81 11.49
C PHE A 18 -11.19 25.93 11.25
N GLY A 19 -11.21 24.71 11.80
CA GLY A 19 -12.38 23.82 11.83
C GLY A 19 -12.54 23.11 13.18
N GLN A 20 -13.77 22.75 13.55
CA GLN A 20 -14.04 21.83 14.66
C GLN A 20 -14.16 20.40 14.13
N ASN A 21 -13.45 19.46 14.75
CA ASN A 21 -13.56 18.00 14.60
C ASN A 21 -13.66 17.46 13.15
N THR A 22 -12.52 16.93 12.67
CA THR A 22 -12.38 15.92 11.61
C THR A 22 -12.91 16.20 10.20
N LYS A 23 -13.62 17.30 9.92
CA LYS A 23 -14.00 17.70 8.54
C LYS A 23 -13.63 19.14 8.20
N PHE A 24 -12.39 19.32 7.74
CA PHE A 24 -11.99 20.52 6.99
C PHE A 24 -12.68 20.49 5.61
N GLY A 25 -13.74 21.28 5.46
CA GLY A 25 -14.56 21.31 4.23
C GLY A 25 -15.95 21.93 4.40
N ASP A 26 -16.49 21.94 5.63
CA ASP A 26 -17.76 22.61 5.94
C ASP A 26 -17.61 24.14 5.99
N CYS A 27 -18.65 24.86 5.59
CA CYS A 27 -18.71 26.32 5.43
C CYS A 27 -18.62 27.15 6.74
N ALA A 28 -18.06 26.58 7.81
CA ALA A 28 -18.02 27.15 9.16
C ALA A 28 -16.60 27.58 9.62
N SER A 29 -15.65 27.71 8.69
CA SER A 29 -14.27 28.10 8.98
C SER A 29 -14.07 29.62 8.96
N THR A 30 -13.83 30.22 10.14
CA THR A 30 -13.39 31.61 10.24
C THR A 30 -11.88 31.73 9.97
N PRO A 31 -11.42 32.68 9.14
CA PRO A 31 -10.00 32.89 8.90
C PRO A 31 -9.35 33.54 10.13
N LEU A 32 -8.14 33.10 10.47
CA LEU A 32 -7.31 33.74 11.48
C LEU A 32 -6.61 34.97 10.92
N GLN A 33 -6.46 36.00 11.76
CA GLN A 33 -5.80 37.23 11.36
C GLN A 33 -4.28 37.02 11.30
N MET A 34 -3.69 37.19 10.12
CA MET A 34 -2.26 37.40 10.00
C MET A 34 -1.93 38.82 10.47
N ILE A 35 -1.01 38.94 11.42
CA ILE A 35 -0.61 40.23 12.00
C ILE A 35 0.78 40.69 11.54
N ASN A 36 1.74 39.78 11.34
CA ASN A 36 3.08 40.14 10.87
C ASN A 36 3.47 39.22 9.71
N LEU A 37 4.16 39.78 8.71
CA LEU A 37 4.75 39.04 7.59
C LEU A 37 6.23 39.44 7.44
N HIS A 38 7.13 38.48 7.58
CA HIS A 38 8.56 38.68 7.34
C HIS A 38 9.02 37.81 6.15
N VAL A 39 9.72 38.39 5.18
CA VAL A 39 10.20 37.72 3.97
C VAL A 39 11.69 38.00 3.78
N GLU A 40 12.52 36.96 3.90
CA GLU A 40 13.93 37.02 3.54
C GLU A 40 14.18 36.26 2.23
N GLN A 41 14.85 36.87 1.27
CA GLN A 41 15.27 36.25 0.01
C GLN A 41 16.80 36.28 -0.11
N GLN A 42 17.38 35.17 -0.56
CA GLN A 42 18.81 35.02 -0.82
C GLN A 42 19.04 34.54 -2.26
N VAL A 43 19.92 35.24 -2.98
CA VAL A 43 20.35 34.94 -4.36
C VAL A 43 21.87 34.89 -4.43
N ASN A 44 22.43 33.86 -5.07
CA ASN A 44 23.83 33.89 -5.50
C ASN A 44 23.90 34.38 -6.96
N ALA A 45 24.59 35.49 -7.21
CA ALA A 45 24.74 36.07 -8.55
C ALA A 45 25.72 35.34 -9.48
N THR A 46 26.46 34.33 -9.00
CA THR A 46 27.19 33.39 -9.88
C THR A 46 26.24 32.45 -10.64
N PHE A 47 25.07 32.15 -10.06
CA PHE A 47 24.00 31.38 -10.70
C PHE A 47 22.62 31.95 -10.33
N PRO A 48 22.31 33.19 -10.79
CA PRO A 48 21.15 33.97 -10.33
C PRO A 48 19.80 33.39 -10.75
N LEU A 49 19.81 32.34 -11.57
CA LEU A 49 18.63 31.57 -11.95
C LEU A 49 17.93 30.92 -10.74
N ILE A 50 18.63 30.69 -9.62
CA ILE A 50 18.09 30.05 -8.43
C ILE A 50 18.13 31.00 -7.23
N HIS A 51 17.05 31.05 -6.48
CA HIS A 51 16.99 31.77 -5.20
C HIS A 51 16.21 30.98 -4.14
N GLN A 52 16.50 31.28 -2.88
CA GLN A 52 15.75 30.79 -1.72
C GLN A 52 14.93 31.94 -1.12
N VAL A 53 13.71 31.65 -0.70
CA VAL A 53 12.83 32.57 0.03
C VAL A 53 12.41 31.91 1.35
N ALA A 54 12.52 32.65 2.44
CA ALA A 54 12.00 32.29 3.75
C ALA A 54 10.87 33.25 4.12
N THR A 55 9.64 32.74 4.15
CA THR A 55 8.43 33.49 4.52
C THR A 55 8.03 33.08 5.94
N THR A 56 8.03 34.05 6.87
CA THR A 56 7.65 33.87 8.27
C THR A 56 6.38 34.67 8.56
N MET A 57 5.30 33.98 8.91
CA MET A 57 3.96 34.53 9.09
C MET A 57 3.54 34.42 10.56
N THR A 58 3.10 35.50 11.18
CA THR A 58 2.52 35.48 12.53
C THR A 58 1.02 35.58 12.47
N PHE A 59 0.31 34.56 12.95
CA PHE A 59 -1.14 34.51 13.06
C PHE A 59 -1.59 34.73 14.50
N LYS A 60 -2.71 35.42 14.70
CA LYS A 60 -3.31 35.67 16.01
C LYS A 60 -4.69 34.99 16.11
N ASN A 61 -4.88 34.24 17.18
CA ASN A 61 -6.20 33.75 17.56
C ASN A 61 -6.98 34.85 18.28
N THR A 62 -7.99 35.38 17.61
CA THR A 62 -8.93 36.38 18.15
C THR A 62 -10.07 35.77 18.95
N HIS A 63 -10.20 34.44 18.98
CA HIS A 63 -11.25 33.72 19.70
C HIS A 63 -10.82 33.37 21.13
N ASN A 64 -11.81 33.23 22.02
CA ASN A 64 -11.65 32.85 23.43
C ASN A 64 -11.51 31.32 23.66
N ARG A 65 -11.12 30.56 22.63
CA ARG A 65 -10.96 29.10 22.69
C ARG A 65 -9.71 28.67 21.91
N ARG A 66 -9.12 27.54 22.29
CA ARG A 66 -8.05 26.86 21.55
C ARG A 66 -8.55 26.38 20.18
N LEU A 67 -7.72 26.50 19.14
CA LEU A 67 -8.06 26.19 17.74
C LEU A 67 -6.98 25.30 17.08
N GLU A 68 -7.35 24.58 16.01
CA GLU A 68 -6.43 24.02 15.01
C GLU A 68 -6.39 24.96 13.80
N GLY A 69 -5.20 25.32 13.30
CA GLY A 69 -5.04 26.11 12.08
C GLY A 69 -4.62 25.23 10.90
N ALA A 70 -5.33 25.34 9.77
CA ALA A 70 -4.92 24.82 8.48
C ALA A 70 -4.67 25.98 7.52
N LEU A 71 -3.46 26.07 6.97
CA LEU A 71 -3.07 27.07 5.98
C LEU A 71 -2.75 26.37 4.67
N GLU A 72 -3.54 26.67 3.64
CA GLU A 72 -3.28 26.27 2.25
C GLU A 72 -2.70 27.44 1.49
N PHE A 73 -1.71 27.18 0.64
CA PHE A 73 -1.03 28.20 -0.14
C PHE A 73 -0.41 27.64 -1.42
N THR A 74 -0.42 28.48 -2.45
CA THR A 74 0.15 28.18 -3.76
C THR A 74 1.48 28.90 -3.91
N LEU A 75 2.53 28.16 -4.23
CA LEU A 75 3.84 28.72 -4.55
C LEU A 75 4.00 28.92 -6.07
N PRO A 76 5.01 29.66 -6.56
CA PRO A 76 5.35 29.70 -7.99
C PRO A 76 5.52 28.28 -8.58
N GLU A 77 5.22 28.11 -9.86
CA GLU A 77 5.22 26.78 -10.53
C GLU A 77 6.58 26.05 -10.42
N ALA A 78 7.68 26.80 -10.45
CA ALA A 78 9.03 26.27 -10.31
C ALA A 78 9.52 26.17 -8.85
N ALA A 79 8.70 26.56 -7.87
CA ALA A 79 9.08 26.55 -6.46
C ALA A 79 9.02 25.15 -5.83
N THR A 80 9.79 24.93 -4.78
CA THR A 80 9.76 23.68 -4.00
C THR A 80 10.10 23.97 -2.54
N ILE A 81 9.29 23.47 -1.61
CA ILE A 81 9.54 23.64 -0.16
C ILE A 81 10.76 22.81 0.24
N CYS A 82 11.71 23.47 0.90
CA CYS A 82 12.96 22.89 1.37
C CYS A 82 13.27 23.15 2.84
N GLY A 83 12.35 23.79 3.56
CA GLY A 83 12.39 23.95 5.01
C GLY A 83 11.04 24.42 5.55
N PHE A 84 10.76 24.08 6.80
CA PHE A 84 9.54 24.45 7.51
C PHE A 84 9.85 24.56 9.00
N GLY A 85 9.19 25.47 9.72
CA GLY A 85 9.37 25.59 11.16
C GLY A 85 8.25 26.35 11.86
N LEU A 86 8.13 26.12 13.16
CA LEU A 86 7.08 26.66 14.03
C LEU A 86 7.67 27.25 15.32
N ASP A 87 6.93 28.13 15.99
CA ASP A 87 7.30 28.67 17.29
C ASP A 87 7.03 27.68 18.43
N VAL A 88 8.13 27.31 19.12
CA VAL A 88 8.19 26.44 20.29
C VAL A 88 9.00 27.17 21.36
N ASP A 89 8.45 27.36 22.56
CA ASP A 89 9.10 28.09 23.66
C ASP A 89 9.68 29.47 23.25
N GLY A 90 9.00 30.18 22.34
CA GLY A 90 9.44 31.48 21.82
C GLY A 90 10.62 31.43 20.84
N ARG A 91 10.94 30.25 20.28
CA ARG A 91 11.99 30.07 19.26
C ARG A 91 11.44 29.30 18.05
N ILE A 92 11.90 29.62 16.86
CA ILE A 92 11.55 28.84 15.67
C ILE A 92 12.32 27.52 15.69
N VAL A 93 11.60 26.40 15.67
CA VAL A 93 12.14 25.04 15.54
C VAL A 93 11.96 24.57 14.10
N ASP A 94 13.06 24.12 13.49
CA ASP A 94 13.04 23.51 12.16
C ASP A 94 12.46 22.09 12.21
N GLY A 95 11.61 21.79 11.23
CA GLY A 95 11.09 20.45 10.99
C GLY A 95 12.07 19.55 10.23
N VAL A 96 11.68 18.29 10.10
CA VAL A 96 12.46 17.20 9.52
C VAL A 96 11.67 16.57 8.38
N VAL A 97 12.32 16.29 7.25
CA VAL A 97 11.69 15.61 6.12
C VAL A 97 11.53 14.12 6.39
N VAL A 98 10.32 13.61 6.20
CA VAL A 98 9.89 12.22 6.43
C VAL A 98 8.94 11.78 5.32
N GLU A 99 8.58 10.49 5.26
CA GLU A 99 7.51 9.99 4.39
C GLU A 99 6.16 10.67 4.73
N LYS A 100 5.40 11.09 3.70
CA LYS A 100 4.15 11.86 3.82
C LYS A 100 3.12 11.19 4.73
N GLU A 101 2.87 9.89 4.53
CA GLU A 101 1.95 9.11 5.37
C GLU A 101 2.44 8.98 6.82
N LYS A 102 3.76 8.84 7.02
CA LYS A 102 4.34 8.85 8.36
C LYS A 102 4.13 10.18 9.07
N ALA A 103 4.22 11.32 8.37
CA ALA A 103 3.90 12.63 8.94
C ALA A 103 2.43 12.72 9.36
N ARG A 104 1.49 12.32 8.49
CA ARG A 104 0.03 12.33 8.76
C ARG A 104 -0.33 11.50 10.00
N VAL A 105 0.05 10.22 10.02
CA VAL A 105 -0.23 9.30 11.15
C VAL A 105 0.38 9.82 12.45
N THR A 106 1.59 10.37 12.39
CA THR A 106 2.26 10.92 13.57
C THR A 106 1.57 12.18 14.10
N PHE A 107 1.21 13.11 13.21
CA PHE A 107 0.48 14.33 13.56
C PHE A 107 -0.84 14.00 14.29
N GLU A 108 -1.65 13.10 13.73
CA GLU A 108 -2.92 12.70 14.37
C GLU A 108 -2.71 12.08 15.75
N LYS A 109 -1.69 11.24 15.90
CA LYS A 109 -1.35 10.59 17.17
C LYS A 109 -0.89 11.60 18.24
N GLU A 110 -0.15 12.64 17.86
CA GLU A 110 0.27 13.71 18.77
C GLU A 110 -0.87 14.68 19.13
N VAL A 111 -1.73 15.04 18.16
CA VAL A 111 -2.93 15.86 18.42
C VAL A 111 -3.87 15.16 19.42
N ARG A 112 -4.03 13.83 19.33
CA ARG A 112 -4.81 13.04 20.32
C ARG A 112 -4.23 13.09 21.74
N LYS A 113 -2.94 13.37 21.90
CA LYS A 113 -2.28 13.58 23.22
C LYS A 113 -2.40 15.04 23.70
N GLY A 114 -2.90 15.96 22.87
CA GLY A 114 -2.98 17.38 23.18
C GLY A 114 -1.63 18.11 23.15
N VAL A 115 -0.64 17.54 22.46
CA VAL A 115 0.72 18.11 22.27
C VAL A 115 0.74 18.95 20.98
N ASP A 116 1.86 19.65 20.73
CA ASP A 116 2.05 20.64 19.66
C ASP A 116 2.80 20.08 18.42
N PRO A 117 2.15 19.37 17.48
CA PRO A 117 2.75 19.04 16.19
C PRO A 117 2.35 20.06 15.12
N GLY A 118 3.19 20.15 14.09
CA GLY A 118 2.77 20.69 12.81
C GLY A 118 3.62 20.17 11.66
N PHE A 119 3.04 20.15 10.47
CA PHE A 119 3.69 19.64 9.27
C PHE A 119 3.31 20.45 8.04
N VAL A 120 4.06 20.25 6.96
CA VAL A 120 3.69 20.75 5.62
C VAL A 120 3.80 19.63 4.59
N GLU A 121 2.80 19.52 3.72
CA GLU A 121 2.72 18.56 2.62
C GLU A 121 2.34 19.23 1.31
N MET A 122 2.66 18.57 0.20
CA MET A 122 2.13 18.91 -1.12
C MET A 122 0.75 18.27 -1.29
N VAL A 123 -0.24 19.05 -1.74
CA VAL A 123 -1.61 18.59 -1.98
C VAL A 123 -1.78 18.20 -3.44
N ALA A 124 -1.50 19.13 -4.36
CA ALA A 124 -1.52 18.93 -5.80
C ALA A 124 -0.69 20.02 -6.48
N GLY A 125 0.14 19.65 -7.47
CA GLY A 125 0.97 20.60 -8.23
C GLY A 125 1.84 21.50 -7.33
N ASN A 126 1.62 22.81 -7.40
CA ASN A 126 2.30 23.83 -6.60
C ASN A 126 1.51 24.28 -5.35
N ILE A 127 0.45 23.54 -4.97
CA ILE A 127 -0.37 23.81 -3.78
C ILE A 127 0.14 22.99 -2.59
N PHE A 128 0.44 23.70 -1.51
CA PHE A 128 0.92 23.14 -0.25
C PHE A 128 -0.05 23.42 0.88
N ARG A 129 -0.14 22.49 1.84
CA ARG A 129 -0.96 22.60 3.03
C ARG A 129 -0.08 22.41 4.26
N THR A 130 -0.24 23.29 5.25
CA THR A 130 0.29 23.08 6.60
C THR A 130 -0.84 23.04 7.62
N ARG A 131 -0.72 22.14 8.60
CA ARG A 131 -1.61 22.08 9.77
C ARG A 131 -0.77 22.33 11.02
N VAL A 132 -1.31 23.16 11.91
CA VAL A 132 -0.67 23.60 13.15
C VAL A 132 -1.68 23.49 14.28
N TYR A 133 -1.31 22.73 15.31
CA TYR A 133 -2.07 22.58 16.55
C TYR A 133 -1.11 22.68 17.73
N PRO A 134 -1.51 23.24 18.89
CA PRO A 134 -2.68 24.06 19.16
C PRO A 134 -2.39 25.56 18.96
N ILE A 135 -3.41 26.32 18.60
CA ILE A 135 -3.39 27.80 18.64
C ILE A 135 -4.23 28.25 19.84
N GLU A 136 -3.57 28.69 20.91
CA GLU A 136 -4.26 28.99 22.18
C GLU A 136 -5.21 30.19 22.10
N ALA A 137 -6.18 30.24 23.01
CA ALA A 137 -7.14 31.33 23.12
C ALA A 137 -6.43 32.69 23.32
N GLY A 138 -6.68 33.67 22.45
CA GLY A 138 -5.99 34.97 22.46
C GLY A 138 -4.51 34.93 22.05
N GLY A 139 -3.94 33.74 21.83
CA GLY A 139 -2.52 33.53 21.56
C GLY A 139 -2.11 33.80 20.10
N THR A 140 -0.83 33.60 19.82
CA THR A 140 -0.24 33.70 18.48
C THR A 140 0.47 32.40 18.11
N ARG A 141 0.63 32.15 16.81
CA ARG A 141 1.58 31.17 16.26
C ARG A 141 2.35 31.76 15.09
N ILE A 142 3.59 31.33 14.95
CA ILE A 142 4.51 31.77 13.91
C ILE A 142 4.85 30.57 13.01
N VAL A 143 4.55 30.70 11.72
CA VAL A 143 4.79 29.67 10.72
C VAL A 143 5.87 30.16 9.77
N ARG A 144 6.99 29.43 9.67
CA ARG A 144 8.06 29.69 8.70
C ARG A 144 8.04 28.64 7.60
N VAL A 145 7.93 29.09 6.35
CA VAL A 145 8.07 28.28 5.14
C VAL A 145 9.33 28.73 4.41
N ILE A 146 10.20 27.79 4.04
CA ILE A 146 11.39 28.05 3.23
C ILE A 146 11.23 27.27 1.92
N TYR A 147 11.30 27.98 0.80
CA TYR A 147 11.22 27.39 -0.54
C TYR A 147 12.33 27.91 -1.43
N GLN A 148 12.67 27.10 -2.44
CA GLN A 148 13.60 27.46 -3.50
C GLN A 148 12.83 27.59 -4.81
N ASP A 149 13.11 28.63 -5.59
CA ASP A 149 12.39 28.97 -6.82
C ASP A 149 13.37 29.40 -7.94
N GLN A 150 12.86 29.53 -9.16
CA GLN A 150 13.62 29.86 -10.36
C GLN A 150 13.25 31.24 -10.92
N ALA A 151 14.27 32.08 -11.13
CA ALA A 151 14.08 33.42 -11.70
C ALA A 151 13.61 33.33 -13.17
N GLN A 152 12.73 34.25 -13.58
CA GLN A 152 12.29 34.35 -14.96
C GLN A 152 13.37 35.05 -15.81
N ILE A 153 13.66 34.53 -17.01
CA ILE A 153 14.59 35.17 -17.94
C ILE A 153 13.83 36.00 -18.98
N ASP A 154 14.21 37.28 -19.07
CA ASP A 154 13.81 38.22 -20.10
C ASP A 154 15.04 38.82 -20.77
N ASN A 155 15.36 38.40 -22.00
CA ASN A 155 16.48 38.82 -22.85
C ASN A 155 17.82 39.08 -22.11
N ASP A 156 18.00 40.27 -21.51
CA ASP A 156 19.19 40.72 -20.79
C ASP A 156 18.98 40.85 -19.26
N SER A 157 18.04 40.12 -18.65
CA SER A 157 17.76 40.19 -17.20
C SER A 157 17.14 38.93 -16.59
N PHE A 158 17.48 38.69 -15.32
CA PHE A 158 16.77 37.79 -14.40
C PHE A 158 15.74 38.60 -13.61
N ILE A 159 14.47 38.19 -13.67
CA ILE A 159 13.36 38.80 -12.96
C ILE A 159 12.96 37.88 -11.80
N PHE A 160 12.97 38.44 -10.59
CA PHE A 160 12.55 37.77 -9.37
C PHE A 160 11.19 38.32 -8.97
N ASN A 161 10.20 37.45 -8.79
CA ASN A 161 8.84 37.82 -8.39
C ASN A 161 8.51 37.15 -7.06
N ILE A 162 8.62 37.89 -5.96
CA ILE A 162 8.46 37.36 -4.60
C ILE A 162 7.02 37.60 -4.14
N PRO A 163 6.21 36.55 -3.91
CA PRO A 163 4.83 36.71 -3.46
C PRO A 163 4.75 37.26 -2.03
N ILE A 164 3.88 38.26 -1.82
CA ILE A 164 3.61 38.91 -0.53
C ILE A 164 2.10 39.04 -0.30
N TYR A 165 1.38 37.93 -0.39
CA TYR A 165 -0.07 37.91 -0.24
C TYR A 165 -0.53 38.07 1.21
N PHE A 166 -1.57 38.87 1.44
CA PHE A 166 -2.31 38.94 2.71
C PHE A 166 -3.69 39.57 2.48
N THR A 167 -4.65 39.27 3.35
CA THR A 167 -6.07 39.72 3.23
C THR A 167 -6.52 40.67 4.33
N THR A 168 -5.78 40.76 5.43
CA THR A 168 -6.08 41.62 6.58
C THR A 168 -4.96 42.63 6.80
N THR A 169 -5.24 43.78 7.41
CA THR A 169 -4.20 44.77 7.73
C THR A 169 -3.12 44.15 8.63
N LEU A 170 -1.86 44.22 8.18
CA LEU A 170 -0.68 43.76 8.93
C LEU A 170 -0.21 44.85 9.89
N HIS A 171 0.18 44.48 11.11
CA HIS A 171 0.90 45.34 12.03
C HIS A 171 2.31 45.66 11.50
N SER A 172 3.06 44.65 11.02
CA SER A 172 4.33 44.85 10.32
C SER A 172 4.47 44.01 9.04
N LEU A 173 5.19 44.56 8.07
CA LEU A 173 5.72 43.87 6.90
C LEU A 173 7.22 44.15 6.82
N ASP A 174 8.00 43.08 6.91
CA ASP A 174 9.46 43.11 7.04
C ASP A 174 10.09 42.35 5.86
N ILE A 175 10.70 43.03 4.91
CA ILE A 175 11.33 42.39 3.74
C ILE A 175 12.83 42.61 3.75
N LYS A 176 13.59 41.54 3.48
CA LYS A 176 15.04 41.56 3.37
C LYS A 176 15.49 40.81 2.12
N LEU A 177 16.07 41.52 1.16
CA LEU A 177 16.55 40.97 -0.10
C LEU A 177 18.08 40.98 -0.10
N ILE A 178 18.71 39.83 -0.36
CA ILE A 178 20.17 39.65 -0.31
C ILE A 178 20.64 39.05 -1.64
N CYS A 179 21.57 39.73 -2.30
CA CYS A 179 22.24 39.23 -3.50
C CYS A 179 23.76 39.19 -3.29
N SER A 180 24.36 37.99 -3.32
CA SER A 180 25.78 37.74 -3.05
C SER A 180 26.59 37.48 -4.32
N GLU A 181 27.92 37.62 -4.22
CA GLU A 181 28.89 37.24 -5.26
C GLU A 181 28.65 37.86 -6.65
N ILE A 182 28.22 39.13 -6.69
CA ILE A 182 27.97 39.86 -7.95
C ILE A 182 29.29 40.10 -8.70
N SER A 183 29.48 39.38 -9.80
CA SER A 183 30.49 39.69 -10.80
C SER A 183 30.11 40.97 -11.56
N ASN A 184 31.11 41.78 -11.89
CA ASN A 184 30.97 42.97 -12.77
C ASN A 184 29.96 44.07 -12.33
N ASN A 185 29.73 44.27 -11.02
CA ASN A 185 28.97 45.41 -10.46
C ASN A 185 27.52 45.59 -11.00
N SER A 186 26.83 44.52 -11.41
CA SER A 186 25.42 44.61 -11.82
C SER A 186 24.49 44.86 -10.61
N LYS A 187 24.21 46.13 -10.32
CA LYS A 187 23.27 46.52 -9.24
C LYS A 187 21.85 45.99 -9.52
N PRO A 188 21.19 45.28 -8.58
CA PRO A 188 19.79 44.91 -8.71
C PRO A 188 18.87 46.15 -8.71
N THR A 189 17.78 46.11 -9.50
CA THR A 189 16.85 47.25 -9.67
C THR A 189 15.39 46.82 -9.53
N PHE A 190 14.62 47.55 -8.70
CA PHE A 190 13.19 47.27 -8.50
C PHE A 190 12.35 47.54 -9.76
N ILE A 191 11.27 46.79 -9.89
CA ILE A 191 10.22 46.90 -10.92
C ILE A 191 8.86 47.22 -10.27
N SER A 192 8.55 46.59 -9.14
CA SER A 192 7.31 46.82 -8.36
C SER A 192 7.25 48.21 -7.75
N LYS A 193 6.04 48.81 -7.65
CA LYS A 193 5.88 50.19 -7.15
C LYS A 193 5.72 50.30 -5.62
N TRP A 194 5.62 49.15 -4.92
CA TRP A 194 5.61 49.02 -3.46
C TRP A 194 6.46 50.05 -2.70
N ASN A 195 7.65 50.39 -3.21
CA ASN A 195 8.33 51.65 -2.88
C ASN A 195 9.28 52.08 -4.01
N SER A 196 8.90 53.10 -4.80
CA SER A 196 9.72 53.60 -5.92
C SER A 196 11.05 54.25 -5.51
N ASN A 197 11.24 54.58 -4.23
CA ASN A 197 12.45 55.23 -3.72
C ASN A 197 13.45 54.25 -3.07
N GLN A 198 13.10 52.98 -2.93
CA GLN A 198 13.97 52.00 -2.28
C GLN A 198 15.10 51.54 -3.22
N GLN A 199 16.31 51.37 -2.67
CA GLN A 199 17.47 50.94 -3.44
C GLN A 199 18.28 49.88 -2.70
N PHE A 200 18.91 48.99 -3.47
CA PHE A 200 19.94 48.10 -2.96
C PHE A 200 21.19 48.88 -2.56
N ILE A 201 21.67 48.63 -1.34
CA ILE A 201 22.90 49.15 -0.75
C ILE A 201 23.98 48.06 -0.85
N GLN A 202 25.20 48.43 -1.23
CA GLN A 202 26.32 47.50 -1.36
C GLN A 202 27.18 47.51 -0.09
N THR A 203 27.40 46.34 0.52
CA THR A 203 28.28 46.18 1.69
C THR A 203 29.07 44.88 1.53
N ASN A 204 30.39 44.90 1.75
CA ASN A 204 31.25 43.70 1.71
C ASN A 204 31.04 42.79 0.47
N GLY A 205 30.86 43.37 -0.73
CA GLY A 205 30.68 42.64 -1.98
C GLY A 205 29.30 42.00 -2.20
N LYS A 206 28.35 42.20 -1.28
CA LYS A 206 26.94 41.79 -1.44
C LYS A 206 26.05 43.03 -1.53
N TYR A 207 24.87 42.88 -2.13
CA TYR A 207 23.84 43.91 -2.20
C TYR A 207 22.64 43.53 -1.33
N TYR A 208 22.14 44.48 -0.56
CA TYR A 208 21.05 44.28 0.40
C TYR A 208 19.97 45.33 0.20
N SER A 209 18.71 44.96 0.40
CA SER A 209 17.60 45.90 0.55
C SER A 209 16.70 45.45 1.69
N GLU A 210 16.50 46.31 2.69
CA GLU A 210 15.63 46.05 3.84
C GLU A 210 14.47 47.05 3.84
N LEU A 211 13.24 46.56 3.94
CA LEU A 211 12.00 47.33 4.04
C LEU A 211 11.29 46.97 5.35
N HIS A 212 10.98 47.97 6.17
CA HIS A 212 10.10 47.82 7.32
C HIS A 212 8.90 48.77 7.15
N LEU A 213 7.70 48.20 7.05
CA LEU A 213 6.44 48.95 6.96
C LEU A 213 5.52 48.54 8.11
N THR A 214 4.74 49.49 8.62
CA THR A 214 3.76 49.23 9.69
C THR A 214 2.34 49.59 9.24
N ASN A 215 1.33 48.93 9.81
CA ASN A 215 -0.09 49.12 9.50
C ASN A 215 -0.43 48.97 8.00
N VAL A 216 0.16 47.97 7.34
CA VAL A 216 0.08 47.77 5.90
C VAL A 216 -1.29 47.19 5.51
N LYS A 217 -2.00 47.88 4.62
CA LYS A 217 -3.28 47.43 4.05
C LYS A 217 -3.06 46.61 2.78
N PRO A 218 -3.88 45.57 2.52
CA PRO A 218 -3.75 44.77 1.31
C PRO A 218 -4.06 45.60 0.06
N GLN A 219 -3.17 45.54 -0.93
CA GLN A 219 -3.37 46.16 -2.24
C GLN A 219 -3.84 45.09 -3.24
N GLN A 220 -4.86 45.41 -4.05
CA GLN A 220 -5.46 44.41 -4.95
C GLN A 220 -4.62 44.11 -6.21
N ASP A 221 -3.74 45.04 -6.61
CA ASP A 221 -3.05 45.00 -7.90
C ASP A 221 -1.52 44.84 -7.79
N GLU A 222 -0.97 44.91 -6.57
CA GLU A 222 0.45 44.70 -6.31
C GLU A 222 0.64 43.67 -5.20
N GLN A 223 0.68 42.38 -5.56
CA GLN A 223 0.85 41.26 -4.61
C GLN A 223 2.23 40.61 -4.66
N TYR A 224 3.17 41.23 -5.39
CA TYR A 224 4.54 40.76 -5.56
C TYR A 224 5.54 41.89 -5.36
N ILE A 225 6.70 41.54 -4.81
CA ILE A 225 7.90 42.36 -4.91
C ILE A 225 8.68 41.87 -6.11
N SER A 226 8.86 42.74 -7.10
CA SER A 226 9.54 42.42 -8.35
C SER A 226 10.78 43.26 -8.50
N TYR A 227 11.92 42.63 -8.76
CA TYR A 227 13.16 43.31 -9.13
C TYR A 227 13.91 42.49 -10.18
N LYS A 228 14.81 43.16 -10.91
CA LYS A 228 15.67 42.52 -11.90
C LYS A 228 17.15 42.65 -11.57
N LEU A 229 17.89 41.61 -11.90
CA LEU A 229 19.35 41.60 -11.99
C LEU A 229 19.73 41.50 -13.47
N LYS A 230 20.61 42.38 -13.96
CA LYS A 230 21.01 42.38 -15.37
C LYS A 230 21.80 41.10 -15.70
N ASN A 231 21.38 40.40 -16.76
CA ASN A 231 22.10 39.27 -17.33
C ASN A 231 23.22 39.78 -18.24
N PHE A 232 24.39 39.14 -18.20
CA PHE A 232 25.51 39.52 -19.06
C PHE A 232 25.48 38.71 -20.36
N SER A 233 24.86 39.32 -21.38
CA SER A 233 24.79 38.85 -22.77
C SER A 233 23.99 37.55 -22.98
N ALA A 234 22.96 37.63 -23.83
CA ALA A 234 22.18 36.47 -24.32
C ALA A 234 22.99 35.43 -25.13
N SER A 235 24.32 35.56 -25.19
CA SER A 235 25.28 34.70 -25.87
C SER A 235 26.26 33.97 -24.94
N GLN A 236 26.17 34.14 -23.61
CA GLN A 236 27.02 33.46 -22.63
C GLN A 236 26.26 32.42 -21.79
N SER A 237 26.95 31.33 -21.45
CA SER A 237 26.48 30.31 -20.53
C SER A 237 26.87 30.62 -19.08
N LEU A 238 25.95 30.43 -18.15
CA LEU A 238 26.21 30.52 -16.71
C LEU A 238 26.57 29.15 -16.15
N CYS A 239 27.66 29.06 -15.38
CA CYS A 239 27.99 27.85 -14.62
C CYS A 239 28.23 28.18 -13.15
N GLY A 240 27.47 27.53 -12.28
CA GLY A 240 27.64 27.57 -10.83
C GLY A 240 28.16 26.23 -10.31
N VAL A 241 29.00 26.26 -9.27
CA VAL A 241 29.56 25.07 -8.62
C VAL A 241 29.51 25.22 -7.09
N GLU A 242 29.00 24.20 -6.40
CA GLU A 242 28.76 24.16 -4.96
C GLU A 242 29.44 22.92 -4.35
N VAL A 243 30.24 23.08 -3.29
CA VAL A 243 30.92 21.96 -2.61
C VAL A 243 29.90 21.10 -1.85
N ASP A 244 30.07 19.77 -1.86
CA ASP A 244 29.22 18.86 -1.06
C ASP A 244 29.55 19.00 0.44
N ILE A 245 28.55 19.38 1.24
CA ILE A 245 28.73 19.69 2.67
C ILE A 245 29.13 18.46 3.50
N ASP A 246 28.75 17.26 3.08
CA ASP A 246 29.11 16.01 3.76
C ASP A 246 30.42 15.41 3.18
N ASN A 247 30.96 15.94 2.07
CA ASN A 247 32.24 15.53 1.48
C ASN A 247 32.91 16.68 0.71
N PRO A 248 33.84 17.44 1.32
CA PRO A 248 34.48 18.62 0.73
C PRO A 248 35.36 18.38 -0.51
N ASP A 249 35.60 17.13 -0.89
CA ASP A 249 36.29 16.77 -2.12
C ASP A 249 35.33 16.57 -3.29
N LYS A 250 34.01 16.52 -3.05
CA LYS A 250 32.97 16.43 -4.08
C LYS A 250 32.26 17.76 -4.25
N ALA A 251 31.63 17.95 -5.41
CA ALA A 251 30.82 19.13 -5.69
C ALA A 251 29.61 18.82 -6.58
N TYR A 252 28.67 19.75 -6.60
CA TYR A 252 27.53 19.82 -7.51
C TYR A 252 27.79 20.96 -8.49
N PHE A 253 27.40 20.79 -9.75
CA PHE A 253 27.42 21.88 -10.73
C PHE A 253 26.05 22.07 -11.37
N ALA A 254 25.80 23.30 -11.81
CA ALA A 254 24.71 23.66 -12.69
C ALA A 254 25.26 24.50 -13.84
N LEU A 255 24.85 24.19 -15.06
CA LEU A 255 25.14 24.94 -16.29
C LEU A 255 23.80 25.36 -16.89
N CYS A 256 23.64 26.65 -17.16
CA CYS A 256 22.52 27.20 -17.91
C CYS A 256 23.06 27.85 -19.18
N TYR A 257 22.59 27.44 -20.36
CA TYR A 257 22.91 28.12 -21.61
C TYR A 257 21.65 28.33 -22.46
N VAL A 258 21.68 29.34 -23.32
CA VAL A 258 20.61 29.60 -24.30
C VAL A 258 20.98 28.87 -25.59
N PRO A 259 20.19 27.89 -26.07
CA PRO A 259 20.43 27.26 -27.36
C PRO A 259 20.39 28.30 -28.50
N PRO A 260 21.23 28.18 -29.54
CA PRO A 260 21.25 29.16 -30.62
C PRO A 260 19.89 29.21 -31.34
N LEU A 261 19.29 30.40 -31.38
CA LEU A 261 17.96 30.64 -31.96
C LEU A 261 17.98 30.40 -33.48
N ILE A 262 17.23 29.39 -33.93
CA ILE A 262 16.95 29.18 -35.36
C ILE A 262 15.96 30.26 -35.81
N SER A 263 16.31 31.04 -36.83
CA SER A 263 15.41 32.10 -37.31
C SER A 263 14.13 31.51 -37.91
N LYS A 264 12.94 32.00 -37.51
CA LYS A 264 11.62 31.61 -38.05
C LYS A 264 11.44 31.77 -39.58
N LYS A 265 12.40 32.34 -40.30
CA LYS A 265 12.23 32.72 -41.72
C LYS A 265 12.39 31.50 -42.65
N ASN A 266 11.24 31.04 -43.16
CA ASN A 266 11.03 30.31 -44.44
C ASN A 266 11.16 28.78 -44.51
N ASN A 267 11.15 28.03 -43.40
CA ASN A 267 11.15 26.56 -43.47
C ASN A 267 9.95 25.94 -42.72
N LYS A 268 8.87 25.64 -43.45
CA LYS A 268 7.84 24.69 -42.98
C LYS A 268 8.40 23.27 -43.04
N MET A 269 8.26 22.48 -41.98
CA MET A 269 8.84 21.13 -41.94
C MET A 269 8.09 20.13 -42.85
N PHE A 270 6.82 20.40 -43.18
CA PHE A 270 6.01 19.58 -44.09
C PHE A 270 5.80 20.27 -45.44
N ASN A 271 6.19 19.58 -46.51
CA ASN A 271 5.84 19.96 -47.87
C ASN A 271 4.42 19.48 -48.22
N SER A 272 3.69 20.22 -49.08
CA SER A 272 2.33 19.88 -49.55
C SER A 272 2.19 18.59 -50.39
N ARG A 273 3.23 17.77 -50.44
CA ARG A 273 3.25 16.42 -51.05
C ARG A 273 3.43 15.30 -50.02
N GLN A 274 3.61 15.62 -48.74
CA GLN A 274 3.87 14.65 -47.68
C GLN A 274 2.55 14.22 -47.02
N THR A 275 2.35 12.92 -46.87
CA THR A 275 1.21 12.38 -46.11
C THR A 275 1.62 12.25 -44.64
N LEU A 276 0.86 12.87 -43.73
CA LEU A 276 0.99 12.67 -42.29
C LEU A 276 0.16 11.45 -41.88
N SER A 277 0.68 10.65 -40.94
CA SER A 277 -0.03 9.53 -40.34
C SER A 277 -0.15 9.81 -38.85
N ILE A 278 -1.30 10.35 -38.43
CA ILE A 278 -1.52 10.85 -37.08
C ILE A 278 -2.34 9.82 -36.31
N CYS A 279 -1.86 9.43 -35.13
CA CYS A 279 -2.63 8.59 -34.24
C CYS A 279 -3.20 9.41 -33.09
N VAL A 280 -4.53 9.51 -33.03
CA VAL A 280 -5.27 10.13 -31.94
C VAL A 280 -5.53 9.07 -30.89
N LEU A 281 -4.92 9.24 -29.73
CA LEU A 281 -5.08 8.40 -28.56
C LEU A 281 -6.05 9.10 -27.61
N TRP A 282 -7.23 8.54 -27.47
CA TRP A 282 -8.34 9.19 -26.77
C TRP A 282 -8.69 8.45 -25.49
N ASP A 283 -8.56 9.14 -24.35
CA ASP A 283 -8.85 8.59 -23.04
C ASP A 283 -10.38 8.52 -22.82
N GLY A 284 -10.88 7.30 -22.70
CA GLY A 284 -12.30 6.97 -22.53
C GLY A 284 -12.70 6.68 -21.08
N SER A 285 -11.84 6.93 -20.11
CA SER A 285 -12.08 6.67 -18.68
C SER A 285 -13.11 7.61 -18.03
N LEU A 286 -13.42 7.37 -16.75
CA LEU A 286 -14.33 8.21 -15.98
C LEU A 286 -13.76 9.59 -15.62
N SER A 287 -12.43 9.74 -15.43
CA SER A 287 -11.82 11.04 -15.12
C SER A 287 -12.14 12.09 -16.21
N ARG A 288 -12.28 11.62 -17.45
CA ARG A 288 -12.59 12.41 -18.65
C ARG A 288 -14.08 12.72 -18.82
N PHE A 289 -14.94 12.43 -17.83
CA PHE A 289 -16.40 12.58 -17.93
C PHE A 289 -16.91 14.03 -18.07
N ASN A 290 -16.11 15.06 -17.77
CA ASN A 290 -16.51 16.46 -17.98
C ASN A 290 -16.68 16.81 -19.48
N ILE A 291 -17.93 17.07 -19.90
CA ILE A 291 -18.28 17.36 -21.30
C ILE A 291 -17.74 18.69 -21.82
N GLU A 292 -17.53 19.68 -20.96
CA GLU A 292 -17.00 21.00 -21.36
C GLU A 292 -15.54 20.88 -21.80
N ASN A 293 -14.71 20.24 -20.97
CA ASN A 293 -13.29 19.97 -21.25
C ASN A 293 -13.13 19.22 -22.58
N ARG A 294 -13.92 18.16 -22.79
CA ARG A 294 -13.89 17.40 -24.05
C ARG A 294 -14.35 18.20 -25.26
N ASN A 295 -15.35 19.08 -25.11
CA ASN A 295 -15.77 19.94 -26.22
C ASN A 295 -14.64 20.88 -26.65
N TYR A 296 -13.86 21.44 -25.71
CA TYR A 296 -12.66 22.22 -26.04
C TYR A 296 -11.61 21.38 -26.80
N GLU A 297 -11.39 20.13 -26.38
CA GLU A 297 -10.44 19.20 -27.01
C GLU A 297 -10.87 18.75 -28.42
N ILE A 298 -12.14 18.40 -28.61
CA ILE A 298 -12.71 18.09 -29.92
C ILE A 298 -12.61 19.32 -30.84
N ASN A 299 -12.93 20.52 -30.33
CA ASN A 299 -12.89 21.75 -31.11
C ASN A 299 -11.46 22.16 -31.51
N ILE A 300 -10.43 21.96 -30.67
CA ILE A 300 -9.04 22.26 -31.07
C ILE A 300 -8.53 21.22 -32.08
N LEU A 301 -8.89 19.95 -31.92
CA LEU A 301 -8.60 18.92 -32.92
C LEU A 301 -9.24 19.27 -34.27
N GLU A 302 -10.51 19.70 -34.28
CA GLU A 302 -11.22 20.18 -35.47
C GLU A 302 -10.46 21.31 -36.17
N LYS A 303 -10.09 22.36 -35.41
CA LYS A 303 -9.34 23.51 -35.93
C LYS A 303 -8.01 23.07 -36.54
N MET A 304 -7.26 22.21 -35.87
CA MET A 304 -5.96 21.74 -36.36
C MET A 304 -6.09 20.92 -37.66
N LEU A 305 -6.99 19.94 -37.71
CA LEU A 305 -7.20 19.12 -38.91
C LEU A 305 -7.68 19.96 -40.09
N ASN A 306 -8.53 20.97 -39.85
CA ASN A 306 -8.98 21.90 -40.88
C ASN A 306 -7.85 22.82 -41.39
N THR A 307 -6.98 23.34 -40.52
CA THR A 307 -5.81 24.14 -40.91
C THR A 307 -4.83 23.33 -41.78
N TRP A 308 -4.56 22.07 -41.44
CA TRP A 308 -3.71 21.24 -42.30
C TRP A 308 -4.36 20.87 -43.63
N LYS A 309 -5.68 20.63 -43.64
CA LYS A 309 -6.46 20.42 -44.87
C LYS A 309 -6.43 21.65 -45.78
N SER A 310 -6.53 22.86 -45.23
CA SER A 310 -6.42 24.11 -46.02
C SER A 310 -5.00 24.38 -46.53
N ASN A 311 -3.97 23.91 -45.80
CA ASN A 311 -2.57 23.89 -46.26
C ASN A 311 -2.27 22.81 -47.32
N GLY A 312 -3.26 21.99 -47.72
CA GLY A 312 -3.11 20.96 -48.75
C GLY A 312 -2.32 19.73 -48.30
N ILE A 313 -2.21 19.48 -47.00
CA ILE A 313 -1.51 18.31 -46.45
C ILE A 313 -2.47 17.12 -46.41
N ASN A 314 -2.03 15.96 -46.93
CA ASN A 314 -2.81 14.73 -46.84
C ASN A 314 -2.61 14.08 -45.46
N ILE A 315 -3.69 13.64 -44.81
CA ILE A 315 -3.64 13.06 -43.46
C ILE A 315 -4.41 11.75 -43.42
N ASN A 316 -3.70 10.68 -43.04
CA ASN A 316 -4.27 9.45 -42.53
C ASN A 316 -4.39 9.59 -41.01
N LEU A 317 -5.58 9.35 -40.45
CA LEU A 317 -5.86 9.47 -39.03
C LEU A 317 -6.27 8.11 -38.47
N THR A 318 -5.63 7.71 -37.37
CA THR A 318 -5.93 6.47 -36.62
C THR A 318 -6.42 6.86 -35.23
N LEU A 319 -7.72 6.71 -34.96
CA LEU A 319 -8.30 6.93 -33.64
C LEU A 319 -8.26 5.62 -32.85
N ILE A 320 -7.63 5.65 -31.68
CA ILE A 320 -7.62 4.53 -30.72
C ILE A 320 -8.15 5.06 -29.40
N ILE A 321 -9.20 4.43 -28.89
CA ILE A 321 -9.75 4.74 -27.57
C ILE A 321 -9.07 3.82 -26.56
N PHE A 322 -8.64 4.38 -25.43
CA PHE A 322 -8.01 3.61 -24.36
C PHE A 322 -8.64 3.95 -23.01
N ARG A 323 -8.70 2.95 -22.14
CA ARG A 323 -9.26 3.00 -20.78
C ARG A 323 -8.62 1.89 -19.95
N ASN A 324 -9.39 1.10 -19.21
CA ASN A 324 -8.94 -0.15 -18.57
C ASN A 324 -8.44 -1.20 -19.59
N VAL A 325 -8.82 -1.05 -20.86
CA VAL A 325 -8.38 -1.83 -22.03
C VAL A 325 -8.24 -0.90 -23.26
N LEU A 326 -7.56 -1.39 -24.30
CA LEU A 326 -7.41 -0.75 -25.60
C LEU A 326 -8.57 -1.19 -26.52
N GLU A 327 -9.25 -0.24 -27.17
CA GLU A 327 -10.31 -0.53 -28.15
C GLU A 327 -9.76 -0.62 -29.59
N ASP A 328 -10.52 -1.25 -30.49
CA ASP A 328 -10.15 -1.40 -31.90
C ASP A 328 -9.92 -0.05 -32.59
N ALA A 329 -8.88 0.00 -33.42
CA ALA A 329 -8.47 1.22 -34.10
C ALA A 329 -9.44 1.60 -35.24
N ASN A 330 -9.92 2.85 -35.20
CA ASN A 330 -10.77 3.43 -36.22
C ASN A 330 -9.93 4.24 -37.22
N LEU A 331 -10.00 3.90 -38.51
CA LEU A 331 -9.15 4.46 -39.55
C LEU A 331 -9.92 5.46 -40.42
N PHE A 332 -9.36 6.66 -40.60
CA PHE A 332 -9.94 7.74 -41.37
C PHE A 332 -8.93 8.33 -42.36
N GLN A 333 -9.40 8.80 -43.52
CA GLN A 333 -8.62 9.60 -44.46
C GLN A 333 -9.29 10.96 -44.59
N LEU A 334 -8.58 12.05 -44.29
CA LEU A 334 -9.18 13.41 -44.30
C LEU A 334 -9.47 13.97 -45.70
N SER A 335 -9.09 13.23 -46.74
CA SER A 335 -9.58 13.38 -48.11
C SER A 335 -11.08 13.08 -48.24
N ASP A 336 -11.65 12.19 -47.43
CA ASP A 336 -13.11 11.98 -47.36
C ASP A 336 -13.77 13.19 -46.67
N PRO A 337 -14.74 13.88 -47.32
CA PRO A 337 -15.48 14.97 -46.69
C PRO A 337 -16.24 14.55 -45.42
N ASN A 338 -16.57 13.26 -45.25
CA ASN A 338 -17.31 12.75 -44.09
C ASN A 338 -16.43 12.24 -42.94
N ALA A 339 -15.10 12.14 -43.12
CA ALA A 339 -14.21 11.58 -42.10
C ALA A 339 -14.32 12.33 -40.76
N TRP A 340 -14.39 13.66 -40.80
CA TRP A 340 -14.54 14.47 -39.59
C TRP A 340 -15.91 14.29 -38.91
N SER A 341 -17.00 14.24 -39.66
CA SER A 341 -18.34 14.08 -39.07
C SER A 341 -18.52 12.72 -38.40
N GLN A 342 -17.92 11.65 -38.97
CA GLN A 342 -17.86 10.32 -38.36
C GLN A 342 -17.00 10.32 -37.08
N LEU A 343 -15.78 10.87 -37.13
CA LEU A 343 -14.88 10.96 -35.98
C LEU A 343 -15.54 11.76 -34.84
N ARG A 344 -16.11 12.93 -35.14
CA ARG A 344 -16.80 13.77 -34.17
C ARG A 344 -17.98 13.03 -33.53
N HIS A 345 -18.77 12.31 -34.33
CA HIS A 345 -19.89 11.49 -33.84
C HIS A 345 -19.44 10.41 -32.84
N ILE A 346 -18.31 9.73 -33.12
CA ILE A 346 -17.72 8.75 -32.19
C ILE A 346 -17.31 9.44 -30.88
N LEU A 347 -16.54 10.53 -30.93
CA LEU A 347 -16.05 11.21 -29.72
C LEU A 347 -17.16 11.83 -28.87
N THR A 348 -18.24 12.34 -29.49
CA THR A 348 -19.39 12.91 -28.76
C THR A 348 -20.28 11.85 -28.13
N ASN A 349 -20.41 10.67 -28.76
CA ASN A 349 -21.28 9.58 -28.27
C ASN A 349 -20.53 8.53 -27.44
N LEU A 350 -19.21 8.70 -27.27
CA LEU A 350 -18.39 7.81 -26.46
C LEU A 350 -18.88 7.78 -25.01
N SER A 351 -19.06 6.58 -24.46
CA SER A 351 -19.30 6.41 -23.03
C SER A 351 -17.98 6.51 -22.25
N TYR A 352 -17.83 7.58 -21.48
CA TYR A 352 -16.70 7.81 -20.58
C TYR A 352 -16.93 7.04 -19.28
N ASP A 353 -16.21 5.94 -19.10
CA ASP A 353 -16.47 4.88 -18.11
C ASP A 353 -15.27 3.90 -18.01
N GLY A 354 -14.96 3.43 -16.80
CA GLY A 354 -13.80 2.59 -16.49
C GLY A 354 -12.56 3.38 -16.08
N ALA A 355 -11.57 2.64 -15.56
CA ALA A 355 -10.25 3.16 -15.19
C ALA A 355 -9.40 3.58 -16.40
N THR A 356 -8.23 4.17 -16.14
CA THR A 356 -7.18 4.45 -17.14
C THR A 356 -5.99 3.51 -16.97
N ASN A 357 -5.61 2.83 -18.05
CA ASN A 357 -4.32 2.13 -18.19
C ASN A 357 -3.51 2.82 -19.30
N ILE A 358 -2.50 3.61 -18.94
CA ILE A 358 -1.66 4.29 -19.93
C ILE A 358 -0.53 3.40 -20.49
N PHE A 359 -0.15 2.36 -19.76
CA PHE A 359 0.99 1.50 -20.11
C PHE A 359 0.74 0.61 -21.33
N GLN A 360 -0.53 0.29 -21.63
CA GLN A 360 -0.92 -0.46 -22.83
C GLN A 360 -0.60 0.27 -24.15
N LEU A 361 -0.38 1.58 -24.13
CA LEU A 361 0.03 2.36 -25.31
C LEU A 361 1.39 1.91 -25.88
N SER A 362 2.21 1.23 -25.08
CA SER A 362 3.47 0.57 -25.47
C SER A 362 3.35 -0.40 -26.66
N THR A 363 2.18 -0.98 -26.89
CA THR A 363 1.92 -1.92 -27.99
C THR A 363 1.74 -1.21 -29.34
N ILE A 364 1.30 0.05 -29.34
CA ILE A 364 0.82 0.78 -30.53
C ILE A 364 1.89 0.94 -31.63
N PRO A 365 3.18 1.22 -31.36
CA PRO A 365 4.20 1.33 -32.40
C PRO A 365 4.43 0.02 -33.16
N THR A 366 4.17 -1.13 -32.52
CA THR A 366 4.27 -2.45 -33.17
C THR A 366 3.08 -2.75 -34.07
N MET A 367 1.89 -2.26 -33.70
CA MET A 367 0.67 -2.41 -34.49
C MET A 367 0.63 -1.43 -35.67
N PHE A 368 1.15 -0.21 -35.48
CA PHE A 368 1.04 0.91 -36.42
C PHE A 368 2.41 1.59 -36.65
N PRO A 369 3.38 0.92 -37.30
CA PRO A 369 4.77 1.41 -37.42
C PRO A 369 4.93 2.68 -38.28
N ASN A 370 3.91 3.02 -39.08
CA ASN A 370 3.94 4.15 -40.02
C ASN A 370 3.49 5.49 -39.41
N ILE A 371 3.19 5.55 -38.10
CA ILE A 371 2.77 6.78 -37.43
C ILE A 371 3.89 7.82 -37.45
N THR A 372 3.54 9.07 -37.76
CA THR A 372 4.46 10.22 -37.71
C THR A 372 4.33 11.00 -36.40
N HIS A 373 3.12 11.12 -35.85
CA HIS A 373 2.84 11.84 -34.60
C HIS A 373 1.75 11.14 -33.78
N TYR A 374 1.89 11.15 -32.47
CA TYR A 374 0.84 10.74 -31.53
C TYR A 374 0.20 11.99 -30.92
N PHE A 375 -1.13 12.06 -30.92
CA PHE A 375 -1.94 13.08 -30.26
C PHE A 375 -2.68 12.43 -29.10
N LEU A 376 -2.24 12.65 -27.87
CA LEU A 376 -2.77 12.04 -26.66
C LEU A 376 -3.71 13.01 -25.92
N PHE A 377 -4.99 12.67 -25.85
CA PHE A 377 -6.01 13.42 -25.14
C PHE A 377 -6.30 12.71 -23.81
N SER A 378 -5.63 13.14 -22.74
CA SER A 378 -5.65 12.48 -21.42
C SER A 378 -5.11 13.41 -20.32
N ASP A 379 -5.45 13.15 -19.06
CA ASP A 379 -4.79 13.73 -17.89
C ASP A 379 -3.49 13.00 -17.49
N CYS A 380 -3.18 11.90 -18.18
CA CYS A 380 -2.04 11.02 -17.97
C CYS A 380 -1.98 10.35 -16.58
N LEU A 381 -3.11 10.29 -15.87
CA LEU A 381 -3.24 9.43 -14.69
C LEU A 381 -3.43 7.98 -15.15
N SER A 382 -2.83 7.03 -14.44
CA SER A 382 -3.09 5.61 -14.62
C SER A 382 -3.56 5.07 -13.27
N THR A 383 -4.80 4.61 -13.20
CA THR A 383 -5.43 4.00 -12.02
C THR A 383 -5.29 2.48 -12.02
N ILE A 384 -4.94 1.89 -13.17
CA ILE A 384 -4.63 0.48 -13.32
C ILE A 384 -3.49 0.27 -14.32
N GLY A 385 -2.81 -0.88 -14.23
CA GLY A 385 -1.58 -1.18 -14.96
C GLY A 385 -0.33 -1.12 -14.06
N ASN A 386 0.78 -1.66 -14.55
CA ASN A 386 2.05 -1.68 -13.82
C ASN A 386 2.97 -0.56 -14.30
N ASP A 387 3.61 0.11 -13.35
CA ASP A 387 4.48 1.28 -13.50
C ASP A 387 5.82 0.94 -14.20
N ASP A 388 5.78 0.57 -15.49
CA ASP A 388 6.99 0.20 -16.25
C ASP A 388 7.43 1.23 -17.30
N SER A 389 8.54 1.90 -16.97
CA SER A 389 9.27 2.78 -17.89
C SER A 389 9.78 2.09 -19.14
N ILE A 390 10.04 0.78 -19.13
CA ILE A 390 10.54 0.06 -20.31
C ILE A 390 9.42 -0.06 -21.36
N LEU A 391 8.20 -0.38 -20.94
CA LEU A 391 7.02 -0.40 -21.81
C LEU A 391 6.79 0.98 -22.45
N LEU A 392 6.76 2.06 -21.67
CA LEU A 392 6.56 3.41 -22.24
C LEU A 392 7.76 3.87 -23.09
N ASN A 393 9.00 3.46 -22.80
CA ASN A 393 10.13 3.80 -23.67
C ASN A 393 10.03 3.17 -25.06
N ASN A 394 9.37 2.02 -25.20
CA ASN A 394 9.04 1.46 -26.52
C ASN A 394 7.96 2.29 -27.25
N PHE A 395 7.05 2.94 -26.53
CA PHE A 395 6.05 3.87 -27.10
C PHE A 395 6.71 5.15 -27.64
N ILE A 396 7.71 5.67 -26.94
CA ILE A 396 8.36 6.97 -27.18
C ILE A 396 9.34 6.96 -28.37
N THR A 397 8.84 6.59 -29.55
CA THR A 397 9.60 6.51 -30.81
C THR A 397 9.27 7.64 -31.80
N LYS A 398 8.18 8.37 -31.58
CA LYS A 398 7.68 9.51 -32.39
C LYS A 398 7.17 10.61 -31.46
N PRO A 399 7.11 11.89 -31.87
CA PRO A 399 6.59 12.98 -31.06
C PRO A 399 5.18 12.72 -30.51
N ILE A 400 5.02 12.87 -29.19
CA ILE A 400 3.76 12.72 -28.46
C ILE A 400 3.27 14.10 -28.00
N TRP A 401 2.23 14.60 -28.65
CA TRP A 401 1.58 15.86 -28.32
C TRP A 401 0.42 15.59 -27.37
N ILE A 402 0.50 16.11 -26.15
CA ILE A 402 -0.48 15.84 -25.09
C ILE A 402 -1.41 17.04 -24.97
N PHE A 403 -2.71 16.79 -25.07
CA PHE A 403 -3.78 17.79 -24.99
C PHE A 403 -4.60 17.52 -23.73
N ASN A 404 -4.77 18.54 -22.89
CA ASN A 404 -5.63 18.44 -21.72
C ASN A 404 -6.30 19.78 -21.39
N ALA A 405 -7.63 19.80 -21.48
CA ALA A 405 -8.50 20.92 -21.14
C ALA A 405 -9.07 20.86 -19.71
N ASN A 406 -8.57 19.96 -18.86
CA ASN A 406 -8.93 19.93 -17.43
C ASN A 406 -8.61 21.26 -16.72
N VAL A 407 -9.37 21.58 -15.68
CA VAL A 407 -9.10 22.75 -14.84
C VAL A 407 -7.99 22.44 -13.85
N VAL A 408 -7.30 23.46 -13.32
CA VAL A 408 -6.15 23.33 -12.40
C VAL A 408 -6.47 22.52 -11.11
N GLN A 409 -7.75 22.36 -10.78
CA GLN A 409 -8.24 21.61 -9.62
C GLN A 409 -8.46 20.12 -9.91
N ASP A 410 -8.56 19.73 -11.18
CA ASP A 410 -8.61 18.33 -11.58
C ASP A 410 -7.19 17.74 -11.47
N PRO A 411 -7.03 16.48 -11.02
CA PRO A 411 -5.70 15.86 -10.94
C PRO A 411 -5.13 15.63 -12.35
N ILE A 412 -3.82 15.88 -12.50
CA ILE A 412 -3.08 15.75 -13.77
C ILE A 412 -1.66 15.23 -13.45
N ASN A 413 -1.18 14.22 -14.19
CA ASN A 413 0.15 13.66 -14.00
C ASN A 413 1.24 14.47 -14.73
N TYR A 414 1.55 15.66 -14.22
CA TYR A 414 2.61 16.51 -14.77
C TYR A 414 3.98 15.83 -14.89
N PRO A 415 4.45 15.00 -13.94
CA PRO A 415 5.70 14.24 -14.09
C PRO A 415 5.71 13.34 -15.34
N LEU A 416 4.64 12.57 -15.56
CA LEU A 416 4.56 11.69 -16.74
C LEU A 416 4.37 12.47 -18.05
N ILE A 417 3.59 13.56 -18.04
CA ILE A 417 3.46 14.47 -19.19
C ILE A 417 4.82 15.03 -19.60
N ASN A 418 5.60 15.52 -18.62
CA ASN A 418 6.95 16.01 -18.85
C ASN A 418 7.86 14.91 -19.39
N TYR A 419 7.84 13.71 -18.79
CA TYR A 419 8.62 12.55 -19.28
C TYR A 419 8.31 12.20 -20.74
N LEU A 420 7.03 11.99 -21.07
CA LEU A 420 6.57 11.61 -22.40
C LEU A 420 6.91 12.67 -23.46
N THR A 421 6.62 13.94 -23.18
CA THR A 421 6.86 15.04 -24.14
C THR A 421 8.35 15.30 -24.36
N THR A 422 9.13 15.30 -23.28
CA THR A 422 10.59 15.55 -23.29
C THR A 422 11.33 14.50 -24.12
N LEU A 423 11.04 13.21 -23.90
CA LEU A 423 11.73 12.11 -24.59
C LEU A 423 11.28 11.95 -26.05
N SER A 424 9.98 12.11 -26.32
CA SER A 424 9.41 11.92 -27.65
C SER A 424 9.73 13.05 -28.63
N GLY A 425 9.98 14.25 -28.10
CA GLY A 425 10.02 15.48 -28.89
C GLY A 425 8.64 16.04 -29.25
N GLY A 426 7.59 15.61 -28.55
CA GLY A 426 6.30 16.30 -28.63
C GLY A 426 6.23 17.51 -27.69
N GLY A 427 5.04 17.79 -27.18
CA GLY A 427 4.78 18.95 -26.34
C GLY A 427 3.43 18.91 -25.65
N TYR A 428 3.28 19.68 -24.57
CA TYR A 428 2.05 19.78 -23.79
C TYR A 428 1.23 21.03 -24.15
N ILE A 429 -0.05 20.80 -24.48
CA ILE A 429 -1.08 21.80 -24.73
C ILE A 429 -2.06 21.79 -23.55
N SER A 430 -1.86 22.72 -22.60
CA SER A 430 -2.73 22.93 -21.44
C SER A 430 -4.04 23.66 -21.81
N ARG A 431 -5.04 23.62 -20.92
CA ARG A 431 -6.34 24.29 -21.06
C ARG A 431 -6.22 25.73 -21.56
N ASP A 432 -5.32 26.53 -20.97
CA ASP A 432 -5.13 27.94 -21.34
C ASP A 432 -4.74 28.13 -22.80
N LYS A 433 -3.98 27.18 -23.39
CA LYS A 433 -3.68 27.18 -24.82
C LYS A 433 -4.87 26.69 -25.65
N ILE A 434 -5.65 25.73 -25.16
CA ILE A 434 -6.80 25.18 -25.89
C ILE A 434 -7.94 26.21 -26.02
N ILE A 435 -8.23 26.98 -24.96
CA ILE A 435 -9.41 27.88 -24.91
C ILE A 435 -9.24 29.20 -25.68
N GLN A 436 -8.03 29.60 -26.03
CA GLN A 436 -7.76 30.86 -26.76
C GLN A 436 -8.28 30.76 -28.21
N GLU A 437 -9.06 31.75 -28.65
CA GLU A 437 -9.90 31.65 -29.84
C GLU A 437 -9.15 31.32 -31.15
N ASN A 438 -7.89 31.72 -31.28
CA ASN A 438 -7.07 31.56 -32.49
C ASN A 438 -5.98 30.46 -32.44
N ASN A 439 -5.76 29.77 -31.31
CA ASN A 439 -4.55 28.97 -31.08
C ASN A 439 -4.38 27.71 -31.97
N GLY A 440 -5.37 27.33 -32.80
CA GLY A 440 -5.23 26.17 -33.69
C GLY A 440 -4.08 26.33 -34.70
N ASN A 441 -3.87 27.56 -35.19
CA ASN A 441 -2.73 27.87 -36.07
C ASN A 441 -1.42 27.95 -35.29
N ASP A 442 -1.42 28.57 -34.10
CA ASP A 442 -0.21 28.72 -33.27
C ASP A 442 0.32 27.38 -32.76
N ILE A 443 -0.57 26.44 -32.42
CA ILE A 443 -0.22 25.05 -32.08
C ILE A 443 0.35 24.32 -33.30
N ILE A 444 -0.22 24.51 -34.49
CA ILE A 444 0.34 23.94 -35.73
C ILE A 444 1.69 24.55 -36.06
N GLU A 445 1.87 25.87 -35.95
CA GLU A 445 3.18 26.50 -36.11
C GLU A 445 4.20 25.94 -35.11
N TRP A 446 3.79 25.62 -33.88
CA TRP A 446 4.65 24.98 -32.90
C TRP A 446 5.01 23.53 -33.28
N ILE A 447 4.06 22.74 -33.78
CA ILE A 447 4.29 21.37 -34.27
C ILE A 447 5.16 21.35 -35.54
N GLU A 448 4.96 22.32 -36.44
CA GLU A 448 5.72 22.49 -37.69
C GLU A 448 7.06 23.20 -37.50
N SER A 449 7.31 23.80 -36.34
CA SER A 449 8.54 24.54 -36.07
C SER A 449 9.75 23.61 -35.97
N PHE A 450 10.91 24.10 -36.41
CA PHE A 450 12.17 23.38 -36.20
C PHE A 450 12.43 23.17 -34.71
N GLN A 451 12.41 21.91 -34.33
CA GLN A 451 12.85 21.45 -33.02
C GLN A 451 14.36 21.22 -33.06
N SER A 452 15.07 21.83 -32.11
CA SER A 452 16.44 21.41 -31.79
C SER A 452 16.36 20.30 -30.74
N ARG A 453 17.28 19.34 -30.75
CA ARG A 453 17.28 18.20 -29.81
C ARG A 453 18.61 18.13 -29.11
N TYR A 454 18.61 18.15 -27.79
CA TYR A 454 19.75 17.72 -26.98
C TYR A 454 19.90 16.20 -27.14
N ASN A 455 21.08 15.75 -27.57
CA ASN A 455 21.35 14.33 -27.80
C ASN A 455 21.96 13.68 -26.56
N ASN A 456 23.16 14.12 -26.19
CA ASN A 456 24.01 13.55 -25.15
C ASN A 456 25.11 14.55 -24.75
N ILE A 457 25.97 14.13 -23.81
CA ILE A 457 27.17 14.85 -23.39
C ILE A 457 28.41 13.99 -23.61
N ASP A 458 29.46 14.61 -24.13
CA ASP A 458 30.81 14.06 -24.08
C ASP A 458 31.57 14.69 -22.90
N ILE A 459 32.09 13.87 -22.01
CA ILE A 459 33.00 14.33 -20.93
C ILE A 459 34.40 14.41 -21.53
N ILE A 460 34.96 15.62 -21.63
CA ILE A 460 36.20 15.86 -22.37
C ILE A 460 37.43 15.52 -21.52
N ASN A 461 37.42 15.86 -20.22
CA ASN A 461 38.57 15.68 -19.33
C ASN A 461 38.24 14.89 -18.05
N ASN A 462 39.18 14.02 -17.67
CA ASN A 462 39.33 13.33 -16.38
C ASN A 462 38.19 12.47 -15.83
N GLY A 463 37.05 12.29 -16.52
CA GLY A 463 35.99 11.38 -16.05
C GLY A 463 35.37 11.75 -14.69
N ASN A 464 35.69 12.94 -14.16
CA ASN A 464 35.29 13.38 -12.83
C ASN A 464 33.83 13.83 -12.73
N ILE A 465 32.99 13.55 -13.74
CA ILE A 465 31.60 14.00 -13.79
C ILE A 465 30.68 12.79 -13.92
N HIS A 466 29.69 12.69 -13.02
CA HIS A 466 28.68 11.63 -13.04
C HIS A 466 27.29 12.18 -12.68
N ASN A 467 26.27 11.33 -12.90
CA ASN A 467 24.86 11.61 -12.59
C ASN A 467 24.39 12.93 -13.18
N ILE A 468 24.54 13.10 -14.50
CA ILE A 468 24.13 14.31 -15.19
C ILE A 468 22.63 14.25 -15.51
N TYR A 469 21.93 15.37 -15.33
CA TYR A 469 20.52 15.56 -15.62
C TYR A 469 20.31 16.81 -16.51
N PRO A 470 19.45 16.78 -17.55
CA PRO A 470 18.64 15.64 -17.99
C PRO A 470 19.48 14.44 -18.45
N SER A 471 19.08 13.24 -18.01
CA SER A 471 19.86 12.01 -18.22
C SER A 471 19.63 11.37 -19.59
N HIS A 472 18.63 11.86 -20.33
CA HIS A 472 18.23 11.40 -21.65
C HIS A 472 18.19 12.56 -22.65
N SER A 473 18.14 12.24 -23.95
CA SER A 473 17.94 13.23 -25.02
C SER A 473 16.62 13.99 -24.84
N ILE A 474 16.66 15.33 -24.93
CA ILE A 474 15.46 16.18 -24.78
C ILE A 474 15.23 17.05 -26.01
N THR A 475 13.98 17.35 -26.33
CA THR A 475 13.67 18.33 -27.37
C THR A 475 13.57 19.75 -26.82
N LEU A 476 14.20 20.67 -27.53
CA LEU A 476 14.26 22.10 -27.29
C LEU A 476 13.38 22.80 -28.34
N THR A 477 12.27 23.36 -27.87
CA THR A 477 11.29 24.10 -28.68
C THR A 477 11.79 25.52 -28.99
N PRO A 478 11.22 26.23 -29.98
CA PRO A 478 11.57 27.64 -30.22
C PRO A 478 11.31 28.59 -29.03
N ASN A 479 10.43 28.19 -28.10
CA ASN A 479 10.12 28.94 -26.89
C ASN A 479 11.05 28.57 -25.71
N THR A 480 11.97 27.62 -25.89
CA THR A 480 12.92 27.18 -24.86
C THR A 480 14.00 28.24 -24.66
N LYS A 481 13.70 29.24 -23.82
CA LYS A 481 14.60 30.36 -23.49
C LYS A 481 15.91 29.94 -22.82
N GLN A 482 15.98 28.74 -22.23
CA GLN A 482 17.14 28.23 -21.51
C GLN A 482 17.16 26.70 -21.52
N PHE A 483 18.36 26.13 -21.54
CA PHE A 483 18.63 24.73 -21.19
C PHE A 483 19.46 24.68 -19.92
N ILE A 484 18.98 23.93 -18.92
CA ILE A 484 19.67 23.73 -17.64
C ILE A 484 20.19 22.30 -17.60
N LEU A 485 21.46 22.17 -17.26
CA LEU A 485 22.15 20.92 -17.01
C LEU A 485 22.69 20.91 -15.58
N VAL A 486 22.56 19.81 -14.87
CA VAL A 486 23.10 19.65 -13.51
C VAL A 486 23.80 18.31 -13.35
N GLY A 487 24.77 18.22 -12.44
CA GLY A 487 25.43 16.94 -12.16
C GLY A 487 26.37 17.01 -10.97
N LYS A 488 27.13 15.92 -10.76
CA LYS A 488 28.12 15.82 -9.69
C LYS A 488 29.55 15.75 -10.21
N LEU A 489 30.44 16.37 -9.45
CA LEU A 489 31.89 16.30 -9.57
C LEU A 489 32.45 15.34 -8.51
N SER A 490 33.22 14.34 -8.96
CA SER A 490 33.92 13.36 -8.13
C SER A 490 35.12 13.96 -7.40
N SER A 491 35.69 15.04 -7.93
CA SER A 491 36.71 15.88 -7.31
C SER A 491 36.31 17.36 -7.44
N SER A 492 36.58 18.19 -6.44
CA SER A 492 36.24 19.62 -6.43
C SER A 492 37.06 20.49 -7.41
N SER A 493 37.83 19.86 -8.30
CA SER A 493 38.62 20.45 -9.39
C SER A 493 37.76 20.93 -10.55
N SER A 494 38.30 21.79 -11.41
CA SER A 494 37.67 22.12 -12.70
C SER A 494 37.51 20.89 -13.60
N ALA A 495 36.53 20.96 -14.50
CA ALA A 495 36.24 19.92 -15.50
C ALA A 495 35.72 20.56 -16.80
N ARG A 496 35.55 19.77 -17.87
CA ARG A 496 35.08 20.27 -19.18
C ARG A 496 34.13 19.28 -19.84
N ILE A 497 33.02 19.78 -20.37
CA ILE A 497 31.97 18.99 -21.04
C ILE A 497 31.67 19.55 -22.43
N ALA A 498 31.24 18.68 -23.34
CA ALA A 498 30.58 19.06 -24.58
C ALA A 498 29.11 18.65 -24.53
N VAL A 499 28.22 19.56 -24.89
CA VAL A 499 26.81 19.29 -25.12
C VAL A 499 26.58 19.15 -26.62
N ASN A 500 26.01 18.02 -27.04
CA ASN A 500 25.69 17.75 -28.43
C ASN A 500 24.21 18.04 -28.70
N LEU A 501 23.94 18.89 -29.69
CA LEU A 501 22.62 19.37 -30.09
C LEU A 501 22.37 19.05 -31.57
N THR A 502 21.33 18.27 -31.89
CA THR A 502 20.84 18.20 -33.27
C THR A 502 20.02 19.45 -33.58
N ILE A 503 20.41 20.22 -34.58
CA ILE A 503 19.71 21.42 -35.05
C ILE A 503 19.50 21.24 -36.55
N SER A 504 18.24 21.22 -37.00
CA SER A 504 17.87 20.97 -38.41
C SER A 504 18.55 19.73 -39.04
N GLY A 505 18.76 18.67 -38.24
CA GLY A 505 19.42 17.42 -38.66
C GLY A 505 20.96 17.43 -38.60
N VAL A 506 21.60 18.57 -38.31
CA VAL A 506 23.05 18.70 -38.13
C VAL A 506 23.40 18.62 -36.65
N ILE A 507 24.47 17.91 -36.29
CA ILE A 507 24.96 17.87 -34.90
C ILE A 507 25.89 19.06 -34.66
N HIS A 508 25.48 19.94 -33.74
CA HIS A 508 26.27 21.04 -33.19
C HIS A 508 26.84 20.60 -31.84
N ARG A 509 28.15 20.74 -31.66
CA ARG A 509 28.85 20.40 -30.42
C ARG A 509 29.34 21.67 -29.75
N GLN A 510 28.85 21.97 -28.55
CA GLN A 510 29.21 23.16 -27.78
C GLN A 510 29.96 22.76 -26.52
N GLU A 511 31.17 23.28 -26.34
CA GLU A 511 31.99 23.02 -25.15
C GLU A 511 31.75 24.06 -24.05
N PHE A 512 31.84 23.60 -22.80
CA PHE A 512 31.72 24.41 -21.58
C PHE A 512 32.76 23.97 -20.54
N ASP A 513 33.43 24.96 -19.95
CA ASP A 513 34.32 24.76 -18.80
C ASP A 513 33.51 24.87 -17.49
N ILE A 514 33.66 23.87 -16.61
CA ILE A 514 33.10 23.86 -15.26
C ILE A 514 34.22 24.33 -14.31
N PRO A 515 34.04 25.46 -13.60
CA PRO A 515 35.09 26.02 -12.76
C PRO A 515 35.38 25.15 -11.53
N GLN A 516 36.52 25.39 -10.89
CA GLN A 516 36.85 24.74 -9.61
C GLN A 516 35.84 25.17 -8.53
N ALA A 517 35.40 24.24 -7.68
CA ALA A 517 34.44 24.54 -6.63
C ALA A 517 35.05 25.47 -5.56
N ASN A 518 34.44 26.63 -5.35
CA ASN A 518 34.96 27.60 -4.38
C ASN A 518 34.58 27.23 -2.94
N ARG A 519 35.57 26.85 -2.12
CA ARG A 519 35.37 26.52 -0.71
C ARG A 519 34.96 27.72 0.16
N SER A 520 35.11 28.96 -0.30
CA SER A 520 34.69 30.17 0.43
C SER A 520 33.29 30.66 0.09
N SER A 521 32.59 30.06 -0.88
CA SER A 521 31.29 30.56 -1.31
C SER A 521 30.19 30.24 -0.29
N GLU A 522 29.38 31.23 0.08
CA GLU A 522 28.14 31.05 0.86
C GLU A 522 27.03 30.47 -0.04
N ASN A 523 27.27 29.29 -0.62
CA ASN A 523 26.25 28.57 -1.37
C ASN A 523 25.32 27.84 -0.38
N PHE A 524 24.12 28.41 -0.16
CA PHE A 524 23.10 27.98 0.80
C PHE A 524 22.40 26.63 0.46
N GLY A 525 23.13 25.70 -0.18
CA GLY A 525 22.58 24.42 -0.63
C GLY A 525 21.65 24.55 -1.84
N LEU A 526 21.86 25.56 -2.68
CA LEU A 526 20.96 25.90 -3.78
C LEU A 526 21.14 24.94 -4.96
N LEU A 527 22.40 24.67 -5.34
CA LEU A 527 22.71 23.84 -6.50
C LEU A 527 22.52 22.35 -6.19
N ARG A 528 22.86 21.87 -4.99
CA ARG A 528 22.56 20.49 -4.58
C ARG A 528 21.05 20.18 -4.59
N ARG A 529 20.20 21.17 -4.27
CA ARG A 529 18.73 21.04 -4.32
C ARG A 529 18.19 21.16 -5.73
N LEU A 530 18.75 22.02 -6.59
CA LEU A 530 18.42 22.03 -8.01
C LEU A 530 18.76 20.68 -8.67
N TYR A 531 19.95 20.14 -8.37
CA TYR A 531 20.36 18.79 -8.77
C TYR A 531 19.36 17.73 -8.31
N ALA A 532 18.97 17.76 -7.04
CA ALA A 532 18.00 16.81 -6.50
C ALA A 532 16.61 16.98 -7.13
N LYS A 533 16.16 18.20 -7.42
CA LYS A 533 14.89 18.49 -8.10
C LYS A 533 14.86 17.90 -9.51
N GLN A 534 15.92 18.09 -10.31
CA GLN A 534 16.01 17.52 -11.67
C GLN A 534 16.02 15.99 -11.65
N MET A 535 16.74 15.39 -10.70
CA MET A 535 16.71 13.94 -10.48
C MET A 535 15.33 13.45 -10.03
N LEU A 536 14.62 14.20 -9.17
CA LEU A 536 13.26 13.87 -8.75
C LEU A 536 12.29 13.90 -9.93
N SER A 537 12.33 14.94 -10.78
CA SER A 537 11.39 15.08 -11.91
C SER A 537 11.46 13.95 -12.94
N GLU A 538 12.61 13.27 -13.08
CA GLU A 538 12.70 12.06 -13.92
C GLU A 538 12.19 10.80 -13.20
N LEU A 539 12.36 10.72 -11.87
CA LEU A 539 11.96 9.56 -11.07
C LEU A 539 10.45 9.56 -10.75
N THR A 540 9.85 10.72 -10.52
CA THR A 540 8.42 10.86 -10.17
C THR A 540 7.48 10.58 -11.34
N ALA A 541 7.99 10.41 -12.56
CA ALA A 541 7.22 9.87 -13.69
C ALA A 541 6.84 8.40 -13.51
N PHE A 542 7.57 7.66 -12.64
CA PHE A 542 7.30 6.25 -12.28
C PHE A 542 7.43 6.09 -10.75
N PRO A 543 6.49 6.66 -9.98
CA PRO A 543 6.62 6.77 -8.54
C PRO A 543 6.60 5.42 -7.81
N GLU A 544 5.96 4.37 -8.36
CA GLU A 544 5.95 3.03 -7.75
C GLU A 544 7.36 2.42 -7.83
N LYS A 545 7.89 2.31 -9.06
CA LYS A 545 9.23 1.76 -9.36
C LYS A 545 10.35 2.49 -8.63
N ASN A 546 10.19 3.80 -8.42
CA ASN A 546 11.21 4.64 -7.80
C ASN A 546 10.93 5.02 -6.33
N LYS A 547 9.89 4.47 -5.66
CA LYS A 547 9.40 4.93 -4.33
C LYS A 547 10.53 5.18 -3.34
N GLN A 548 11.36 4.17 -3.07
CA GLN A 548 12.45 4.28 -2.09
C GLN A 548 13.49 5.33 -2.49
N ARG A 549 13.85 5.39 -3.77
CA ARG A 549 14.84 6.36 -4.28
C ARG A 549 14.32 7.80 -4.18
N ILE A 550 13.04 8.03 -4.47
CA ILE A 550 12.37 9.33 -4.29
C ILE A 550 12.38 9.73 -2.81
N LEU A 551 12.01 8.83 -1.90
CA LEU A 551 12.06 9.06 -0.46
C LEU A 551 13.47 9.40 0.02
N ASP A 552 14.48 8.62 -0.37
CA ASP A 552 15.89 8.83 0.00
C ASP A 552 16.41 10.19 -0.49
N ILE A 553 16.03 10.62 -1.69
CA ILE A 553 16.39 11.94 -2.23
C ILE A 553 15.66 13.06 -1.47
N GLY A 554 14.35 12.94 -1.25
CA GLY A 554 13.58 13.93 -0.49
C GLY A 554 14.12 14.12 0.93
N MET A 555 14.42 13.03 1.63
CA MET A 555 15.04 13.06 2.95
C MET A 555 16.48 13.62 2.92
N LYS A 556 17.32 13.19 1.97
CA LYS A 556 18.74 13.62 1.91
C LYS A 556 18.91 15.10 1.59
N TYR A 557 18.12 15.64 0.67
CA TYR A 557 18.26 17.03 0.21
C TYR A 557 17.29 18.00 0.88
N SER A 558 16.49 17.51 1.83
CA SER A 558 15.41 18.22 2.50
C SER A 558 14.44 18.86 1.50
N ILE A 559 13.72 18.02 0.75
CA ILE A 559 12.75 18.42 -0.28
C ILE A 559 11.39 17.79 0.00
N VAL A 560 10.32 18.61 -0.04
CA VAL A 560 8.92 18.15 -0.07
C VAL A 560 8.59 17.67 -1.48
N SER A 561 7.94 16.51 -1.58
CA SER A 561 7.52 15.85 -2.82
C SER A 561 6.20 15.11 -2.60
N ASP A 562 5.66 14.45 -3.62
CA ASP A 562 4.44 13.64 -3.49
C ASP A 562 4.52 12.57 -2.38
N LEU A 563 5.73 12.09 -2.08
CA LEU A 563 6.00 11.04 -1.09
C LEU A 563 6.61 11.57 0.22
N THR A 564 6.97 12.86 0.33
CA THR A 564 7.66 13.42 1.50
C THR A 564 7.01 14.67 2.06
N SER A 565 7.06 14.82 3.38
CA SER A 565 6.51 15.95 4.15
C SER A 565 7.54 16.41 5.20
N ILE A 566 7.49 17.68 5.62
CA ILE A 566 8.31 18.17 6.74
C ILE A 566 7.45 18.23 8.00
N ILE A 567 7.88 17.57 9.08
CA ILE A 567 7.20 17.56 10.39
C ILE A 567 8.07 18.19 11.49
N VAL A 568 7.45 18.96 12.38
CA VAL A 568 8.10 19.64 13.52
C VAL A 568 7.77 18.89 14.81
N PHE A 569 8.80 18.62 15.63
CA PHE A 569 8.64 18.15 17.01
C PHE A 569 9.46 18.99 17.99
N GLU A 570 8.97 19.03 19.22
CA GLU A 570 9.53 19.84 20.29
C GLU A 570 10.53 19.06 21.14
N THR A 571 10.21 17.80 21.45
CA THR A 571 10.86 17.00 22.49
C THR A 571 11.64 15.80 21.96
N LEU A 572 12.65 15.37 22.72
CA LEU A 572 13.41 14.15 22.42
C LEU A 572 12.52 12.91 22.41
N GLN A 573 11.52 12.87 23.29
CA GLN A 573 10.60 11.74 23.43
C GLN A 573 9.77 11.52 22.15
N GLN A 574 9.29 12.59 21.50
CA GLN A 574 8.57 12.50 20.22
C GLN A 574 9.47 11.95 19.10
N HIS A 575 10.70 12.47 18.98
CA HIS A 575 11.68 11.97 18.02
C HIS A 575 11.99 10.47 18.23
N ILE A 576 12.12 10.04 19.48
CA ILE A 576 12.32 8.63 19.85
C ILE A 576 11.08 7.77 19.52
N GLU A 577 9.89 8.18 19.96
CA GLU A 577 8.64 7.41 19.78
C GLU A 577 8.33 7.18 18.31
N HIS A 578 8.45 8.21 17.48
CA HIS A 578 8.09 8.16 16.06
C HIS A 578 9.28 7.78 15.17
N LYS A 579 10.46 7.50 15.75
CA LYS A 579 11.70 7.13 15.02
C LYS A 579 12.03 8.16 13.93
N ILE A 580 12.10 9.44 14.29
CA ILE A 580 12.39 10.57 13.38
C ILE A 580 13.58 11.33 13.94
N CYS A 581 14.67 11.40 13.20
CA CYS A 581 15.90 12.07 13.64
C CYS A 581 15.68 13.60 13.72
N PRO A 582 16.09 14.30 14.80
CA PRO A 582 16.01 15.75 14.88
C PRO A 582 16.73 16.48 13.74
N HIS A 583 16.31 17.71 13.44
CA HIS A 583 17.02 18.55 12.48
C HIS A 583 18.38 19.00 13.05
N ARG A 584 19.43 19.04 12.21
CA ARG A 584 20.82 19.38 12.63
C ARG A 584 20.95 20.76 13.31
N SER A 585 20.01 21.69 13.07
CA SER A 585 19.98 23.01 13.76
C SER A 585 19.72 22.92 15.27
N ARG A 586 19.14 21.82 15.78
CA ARG A 586 19.00 21.55 17.22
C ARG A 586 20.08 20.58 17.69
N THR A 587 21.35 20.98 17.57
CA THR A 587 22.55 20.13 17.81
C THR A 587 22.47 19.29 19.07
N LYS A 588 22.14 19.87 20.24
CA LYS A 588 21.98 19.10 21.49
C LYS A 588 20.94 17.98 21.38
N LEU A 589 19.78 18.27 20.80
CA LEU A 589 18.69 17.31 20.64
C LEU A 589 19.06 16.20 19.65
N TYR A 590 19.74 16.58 18.56
CA TYR A 590 20.32 15.67 17.59
C TYR A 590 21.34 14.71 18.24
N ASP A 591 22.30 15.25 18.99
CA ASP A 591 23.34 14.47 19.68
C ASP A 591 22.73 13.49 20.70
N ASP A 592 21.75 13.94 21.47
CA ASP A 592 21.07 13.10 22.46
C ASP A 592 20.22 11.98 21.79
N TYR A 593 19.60 12.27 20.64
CA TYR A 593 18.93 11.25 19.80
C TYR A 593 19.94 10.26 19.19
N MET A 594 21.09 10.73 18.70
CA MET A 594 22.12 9.85 18.12
C MET A 594 22.74 8.93 19.19
N LYS A 595 22.98 9.43 20.42
CA LYS A 595 23.38 8.60 21.57
C LYS A 595 22.31 7.56 21.91
N TYR A 596 21.03 7.95 21.91
CA TYR A 596 19.93 7.00 22.11
C TYR A 596 19.93 5.91 21.02
N GLN A 597 20.06 6.27 19.74
CA GLN A 597 20.11 5.31 18.64
C GLN A 597 21.30 4.34 18.74
N GLN A 598 22.50 4.82 19.06
CA GLN A 598 23.67 3.95 19.28
C GLN A 598 23.42 2.92 20.40
N ASN A 599 22.84 3.37 21.52
CA ASN A 599 22.44 2.49 22.63
C ASN A 599 21.26 1.56 22.26
N LYS A 600 20.40 1.98 21.32
CA LYS A 600 19.26 1.20 20.83
C LYS A 600 19.71 0.09 19.89
N THR A 601 20.60 0.34 18.93
CA THR A 601 21.11 -0.68 17.99
C THR A 601 21.80 -1.84 18.70
N GLN A 602 22.49 -1.58 19.82
CA GLN A 602 23.04 -2.62 20.68
C GLN A 602 21.96 -3.48 21.38
N LYS A 603 20.77 -2.91 21.65
CA LYS A 603 19.61 -3.63 22.19
C LYS A 603 18.75 -4.28 21.11
N GLU A 604 18.64 -3.71 19.91
CA GLU A 604 17.80 -4.23 18.82
C GLU A 604 18.24 -5.61 18.34
N ASN A 605 19.54 -5.91 18.35
CA ASN A 605 20.04 -7.26 18.09
C ASN A 605 19.52 -8.29 19.11
N LYS A 606 19.24 -7.87 20.35
CA LYS A 606 18.57 -8.67 21.38
C LYS A 606 17.05 -8.68 21.18
N THR A 607 16.44 -7.55 20.87
CA THR A 607 14.98 -7.44 20.64
C THR A 607 14.49 -8.19 19.40
N LYS A 608 15.31 -8.31 18.34
CA LYS A 608 15.00 -9.17 17.20
C LYS A 608 14.93 -10.66 17.60
N GLN A 609 15.81 -11.11 18.50
CA GLN A 609 15.74 -12.45 19.10
C GLN A 609 14.52 -12.59 20.03
N GLU A 610 14.15 -11.55 20.77
CA GLU A 610 12.94 -11.52 21.61
C GLU A 610 11.66 -11.63 20.76
N LYS A 611 11.55 -10.90 19.64
CA LYS A 611 10.40 -11.05 18.70
C LYS A 611 10.36 -12.44 18.06
N THR A 612 11.47 -12.96 17.55
CA THR A 612 11.51 -14.34 17.01
C THR A 612 11.10 -15.36 18.08
N THR A 613 11.52 -15.16 19.33
CA THR A 613 11.09 -15.99 20.48
C THR A 613 9.59 -15.85 20.77
N ALA A 614 9.00 -14.65 20.65
CA ALA A 614 7.57 -14.43 20.85
C ALA A 614 6.73 -15.12 19.76
N VAL A 615 7.10 -14.97 18.48
CA VAL A 615 6.46 -15.66 17.35
C VAL A 615 6.62 -17.18 17.50
N LEU A 616 7.81 -17.66 17.86
CA LEU A 616 8.06 -19.08 18.11
C LEU A 616 7.20 -19.64 19.26
N LYS A 617 6.92 -18.85 20.30
CA LYS A 617 6.03 -19.24 21.41
C LYS A 617 4.58 -19.39 20.95
N LEU A 618 4.08 -18.51 20.06
CA LEU A 618 2.76 -18.66 19.44
C LEU A 618 2.73 -19.89 18.51
N TRP A 619 3.73 -20.03 17.65
CA TRP A 619 3.87 -21.16 16.73
C TRP A 619 3.93 -22.50 17.47
N THR A 620 4.67 -22.58 18.57
CA THR A 620 4.75 -23.78 19.42
C THR A 620 3.38 -24.15 19.99
N LYS A 621 2.55 -23.18 20.38
CA LYS A 621 1.16 -23.46 20.81
C LYS A 621 0.30 -24.01 19.67
N ARG A 622 0.37 -23.42 18.48
CA ARG A 622 -0.35 -23.89 17.27
C ARG A 622 0.08 -25.32 16.89
N CYS A 623 1.38 -25.61 16.95
CA CYS A 623 1.95 -26.96 16.81
C CYS A 623 1.40 -27.93 17.86
N GLN A 624 1.35 -27.53 19.14
CA GLN A 624 0.81 -28.37 20.22
C GLN A 624 -0.69 -28.62 20.07
N TRP A 625 -1.49 -27.63 19.67
CA TRP A 625 -2.91 -27.83 19.32
C TRP A 625 -3.05 -28.87 18.21
N TYR A 626 -2.25 -28.73 17.14
CA TYR A 626 -2.25 -29.67 16.03
C TYR A 626 -1.91 -31.10 16.45
N ASP A 627 -0.92 -31.26 17.34
CA ASP A 627 -0.44 -32.57 17.82
C ASP A 627 -1.36 -33.23 18.87
N LYS A 628 -2.23 -32.46 19.55
CA LYS A 628 -3.03 -32.90 20.71
C LYS A 628 -4.28 -33.74 20.40
N ILE A 629 -4.49 -34.18 19.16
CA ILE A 629 -5.68 -34.99 18.84
C ILE A 629 -5.65 -36.31 19.61
N ILE A 630 -6.70 -36.49 20.42
CA ILE A 630 -6.97 -37.62 21.29
C ILE A 630 -7.48 -38.81 20.47
N SER A 631 -7.36 -40.03 21.00
CA SER A 631 -7.74 -41.29 20.34
C SER A 631 -9.18 -41.31 19.82
N GLU A 632 -9.46 -42.11 18.77
CA GLU A 632 -10.81 -42.25 18.20
C GLU A 632 -11.86 -42.71 19.23
N ASN A 633 -11.45 -43.44 20.27
CA ASN A 633 -12.33 -43.88 21.35
C ASN A 633 -12.96 -42.72 22.11
N ASP A 634 -12.21 -41.63 22.32
CA ASP A 634 -12.68 -40.48 23.10
C ASP A 634 -13.66 -39.61 22.29
N ARG A 635 -13.51 -39.58 20.97
CA ARG A 635 -14.51 -39.00 20.05
C ARG A 635 -15.83 -39.78 20.07
N MET A 636 -15.79 -41.10 20.15
CA MET A 636 -17.02 -41.92 20.28
C MET A 636 -17.68 -41.76 21.66
N ASN A 637 -16.91 -41.51 22.71
CA ASN A 637 -17.45 -41.31 24.05
C ASN A 637 -18.21 -39.97 24.18
N ALA A 638 -17.72 -38.89 23.58
CA ALA A 638 -18.42 -37.61 23.55
C ALA A 638 -19.80 -37.70 22.84
N PHE A 639 -19.88 -38.46 21.74
CA PHE A 639 -21.14 -38.73 21.05
C PHE A 639 -22.11 -39.59 21.87
N LYS A 640 -21.61 -40.57 22.64
CA LYS A 640 -22.45 -41.41 23.51
C LYS A 640 -23.07 -40.65 24.69
N THR A 641 -22.39 -39.63 25.22
CA THR A 641 -22.92 -38.81 26.33
C THR A 641 -24.10 -37.90 25.95
N GLN A 642 -24.49 -37.79 24.68
CA GLN A 642 -25.67 -37.03 24.24
C GLN A 642 -26.89 -37.91 23.88
N THR A 643 -26.73 -39.24 23.74
CA THR A 643 -27.83 -40.12 23.33
C THR A 643 -28.59 -40.79 24.49
N ASP A 644 -28.00 -40.86 25.69
CA ASP A 644 -28.67 -41.36 26.91
C ASP A 644 -28.95 -40.22 27.90
N GLY A 645 -30.05 -39.51 27.67
CA GLY A 645 -30.49 -38.38 28.50
C GLY A 645 -31.95 -38.01 28.24
N GLN A 646 -32.89 -38.86 28.65
CA GLN A 646 -34.32 -38.56 28.51
C GLN A 646 -34.77 -37.40 29.41
N ILE A 647 -35.36 -36.38 28.76
CA ILE A 647 -36.44 -35.51 29.25
C ILE A 647 -36.14 -34.74 30.56
N GLY A 648 -35.64 -33.50 30.40
CA GLY A 648 -35.62 -32.46 31.44
C GLY A 648 -35.93 -31.09 30.82
N GLU A 649 -36.98 -30.43 31.33
CA GLU A 649 -37.66 -29.27 30.73
C GLU A 649 -36.77 -28.10 30.24
N TYR A 650 -37.06 -27.62 29.02
CA TYR A 650 -36.69 -26.28 28.57
C TYR A 650 -37.31 -25.22 29.48
N ARG A 651 -36.50 -24.38 30.15
CA ARG A 651 -36.98 -23.10 30.71
C ARG A 651 -36.72 -21.93 29.77
N GLN A 652 -37.82 -21.31 29.36
CA GLN A 652 -37.84 -20.12 28.51
C GLN A 652 -37.17 -18.91 29.16
N TYR A 653 -36.58 -18.06 28.32
CA TYR A 653 -36.26 -16.67 28.68
C TYR A 653 -37.53 -15.88 28.95
N LEU A 654 -37.63 -15.24 30.12
CA LEU A 654 -38.52 -14.10 30.37
C LEU A 654 -37.77 -13.01 31.17
N PRO A 655 -38.17 -11.72 31.06
CA PRO A 655 -37.23 -10.61 31.13
C PRO A 655 -37.00 -10.03 32.54
N ARG A 656 -35.89 -9.29 32.66
CA ARG A 656 -35.56 -8.44 33.82
C ARG A 656 -36.67 -7.44 34.13
N THR A 657 -37.21 -7.48 35.35
CA THR A 657 -37.92 -6.34 35.97
C THR A 657 -37.05 -5.73 37.08
N LYS A 658 -37.17 -4.40 37.27
CA LYS A 658 -36.42 -3.65 38.28
C LYS A 658 -37.08 -3.75 39.65
N GLY A 659 -36.29 -3.99 40.70
CA GLY A 659 -36.68 -3.92 42.12
C GLY A 659 -35.48 -3.48 42.96
N ARG A 660 -35.70 -2.85 44.12
CA ARG A 660 -34.69 -2.01 44.81
C ARG A 660 -34.61 -2.32 46.32
N PHE A 661 -33.42 -2.15 46.90
CA PHE A 661 -33.04 -2.35 48.32
C PHE A 661 -32.96 -3.83 48.79
N GLY A 662 -32.09 -4.21 49.74
CA GLY A 662 -31.26 -3.39 50.63
C GLY A 662 -29.90 -4.00 51.01
N SER A 663 -29.21 -3.34 51.93
CA SER A 663 -27.79 -3.51 52.30
C SER A 663 -27.52 -4.59 53.37
N VAL A 664 -26.45 -5.39 53.20
CA VAL A 664 -25.61 -5.93 54.29
C VAL A 664 -24.13 -5.97 53.86
N ASP A 665 -23.23 -5.88 54.84
CA ASP A 665 -21.78 -5.64 54.88
C ASP A 665 -20.82 -5.89 53.71
N ARG A 666 -19.93 -4.89 53.53
CA ARG A 666 -18.59 -5.05 52.95
C ARG A 666 -17.60 -5.58 54.00
N GLN A 667 -17.59 -6.89 54.25
CA GLN A 667 -16.49 -7.51 54.99
C GLN A 667 -16.04 -8.89 54.47
N ALA A 668 -16.51 -9.29 53.27
CA ALA A 668 -16.21 -10.58 52.63
C ALA A 668 -15.52 -10.47 51.25
N MET A 669 -14.85 -9.34 50.95
CA MET A 669 -14.08 -9.14 49.69
C MET A 669 -12.64 -8.67 49.94
N MET A 670 -11.96 -9.25 50.93
CA MET A 670 -10.53 -9.04 51.20
C MET A 670 -9.76 -10.32 51.58
N ASN A 671 -10.28 -11.50 51.22
CA ASN A 671 -9.59 -12.80 51.38
C ASN A 671 -9.93 -13.74 50.22
N MET A 672 -9.44 -13.47 49.01
CA MET A 672 -9.50 -14.43 47.90
C MET A 672 -8.45 -14.21 46.78
N GLU A 673 -7.23 -13.82 47.15
CA GLU A 673 -6.04 -13.89 46.28
C GLU A 673 -4.88 -14.64 46.98
N GLU A 674 -5.17 -15.82 47.52
CA GLU A 674 -4.15 -16.81 47.87
C GLU A 674 -4.81 -18.20 47.88
N ASN A 675 -4.45 -19.03 46.88
CA ASN A 675 -4.57 -20.49 46.75
C ASN A 675 -4.88 -20.93 45.30
N ILE A 676 -3.85 -20.90 44.46
CA ILE A 676 -3.73 -21.83 43.33
C ILE A 676 -2.98 -23.07 43.87
N TYR A 677 -3.22 -24.25 43.28
CA TYR A 677 -2.47 -25.52 43.48
C TYR A 677 -2.82 -26.40 44.70
N SER A 678 -3.91 -27.16 44.56
CA SER A 678 -3.85 -28.63 44.67
C SER A 678 -4.97 -29.19 43.77
N SER A 679 -4.78 -30.25 42.98
CA SER A 679 -4.29 -31.56 43.37
C SER A 679 -3.77 -32.35 42.15
N HIS A 680 -2.69 -33.12 42.33
CA HIS A 680 -2.38 -34.33 41.56
C HIS A 680 -1.52 -35.23 42.46
N LYS A 681 -1.93 -36.50 42.65
CA LYS A 681 -1.14 -37.53 43.35
C LYS A 681 -0.56 -38.50 42.32
N TYR A 682 0.71 -38.87 42.47
CA TYR A 682 1.27 -40.10 41.90
C TYR A 682 2.04 -40.87 42.97
N TYR A 683 2.10 -42.19 42.82
CA TYR A 683 2.66 -43.12 43.80
C TYR A 683 4.20 -43.10 43.87
N SER A 684 4.69 -43.45 45.06
CA SER A 684 6.09 -43.50 45.48
C SER A 684 6.84 -44.77 45.09
N ILE A 685 8.16 -44.66 44.82
CA ILE A 685 9.18 -45.67 45.19
C ILE A 685 10.38 -44.92 45.82
N MET A 686 11.10 -45.61 46.72
CA MET A 686 11.98 -45.09 47.78
C MET A 686 13.30 -44.44 47.34
N SER A 687 13.81 -43.55 48.20
CA SER A 687 15.19 -43.04 48.22
C SER A 687 16.02 -43.73 49.29
N PRO A 688 17.36 -43.84 49.14
CA PRO A 688 18.26 -44.15 50.26
C PRO A 688 18.43 -42.96 51.21
N THR A 689 18.91 -43.22 52.42
CA THR A 689 18.96 -42.29 53.57
C THR A 689 20.17 -41.36 53.57
N ASN A 690 20.00 -40.19 54.22
CA ASN A 690 21.10 -39.29 54.58
C ASN A 690 22.01 -39.94 55.62
N GLU A 691 23.31 -39.95 55.35
CA GLU A 691 24.39 -39.63 56.29
C GLU A 691 25.64 -39.29 55.45
N ASP A 692 26.55 -38.50 56.04
CA ASP A 692 27.78 -37.91 55.47
C ASP A 692 27.69 -36.59 54.65
N GLU A 693 28.79 -35.84 54.80
CA GLU A 693 29.20 -34.61 54.07
C GLU A 693 28.63 -33.25 54.49
N GLU A 694 28.46 -33.04 55.80
CA GLU A 694 28.83 -31.74 56.40
C GLU A 694 30.37 -31.63 56.52
N ARG A 695 31.09 -31.45 55.39
CA ARG A 695 32.53 -31.12 55.36
C ARG A 695 33.00 -30.55 54.01
N LEU A 696 33.99 -29.64 54.07
CA LEU A 696 34.68 -28.94 52.96
C LEU A 696 33.88 -27.77 52.34
N MET A 697 33.97 -26.57 52.92
CA MET A 697 34.99 -25.52 52.71
C MET A 697 34.88 -24.71 51.41
N ASN A 698 34.66 -23.41 51.65
CA ASN A 698 34.97 -22.25 50.81
C ASN A 698 36.22 -22.40 49.92
N ILE A 699 36.16 -21.84 48.71
CA ILE A 699 37.19 -20.93 48.18
C ILE A 699 36.50 -19.92 47.24
N THR A 700 36.89 -18.65 47.37
CA THR A 700 36.43 -17.51 46.58
C THR A 700 37.23 -17.34 45.29
N LEU A 701 36.62 -16.77 44.25
CA LEU A 701 37.35 -16.01 43.22
C LEU A 701 36.60 -14.72 42.89
N SER A 702 37.02 -13.65 43.55
CA SER A 702 36.76 -12.27 43.15
C SER A 702 38.09 -11.52 43.20
N ASP A 703 38.73 -11.37 42.05
CA ASP A 703 39.83 -10.43 41.87
C ASP A 703 39.91 -10.03 40.40
N MET A 704 39.57 -8.78 40.10
CA MET A 704 40.14 -7.93 39.05
C MET A 704 39.41 -6.56 39.05
N TYR A 705 39.92 -5.66 39.90
CA TYR A 705 39.69 -4.20 39.91
C TYR A 705 38.24 -3.71 40.19
N GLY A 706 38.02 -2.68 41.01
CA GLY A 706 38.95 -1.84 41.77
C GLY A 706 38.22 -0.57 42.24
N GLU A 707 38.19 -0.35 43.55
CA GLU A 707 37.37 0.64 44.29
C GLU A 707 37.26 2.08 43.71
N TYR A 708 36.21 2.81 44.09
CA TYR A 708 36.37 3.88 45.11
C TYR A 708 35.06 4.21 45.86
N LYS A 709 35.20 4.83 47.04
CA LYS A 709 34.28 4.74 48.20
C LYS A 709 33.45 6.00 48.48
N ARG A 710 32.26 5.79 49.10
CA ARG A 710 31.56 6.63 50.13
C ARG A 710 31.18 8.08 49.72
N SER A 711 29.97 8.58 50.04
CA SER A 711 29.64 8.96 51.43
C SER A 711 28.14 9.19 51.72
N THR A 712 27.69 8.60 52.84
CA THR A 712 26.76 9.11 53.87
C THR A 712 25.93 10.40 53.65
N SER A 713 24.60 10.29 53.80
CA SER A 713 23.77 10.90 54.89
C SER A 713 22.27 10.63 54.62
N ASN A 714 21.49 10.07 55.55
CA ASN A 714 20.73 10.80 56.61
C ASN A 714 19.89 11.99 56.05
N ARG A 715 18.60 12.19 56.40
CA ARG A 715 17.77 11.56 57.46
C ARG A 715 16.27 11.91 57.28
N ARG A 716 15.40 10.97 57.66
CA ARG A 716 14.16 11.13 58.49
C ARG A 716 13.07 12.17 58.14
N LEU A 717 11.83 11.63 58.11
CA LEU A 717 10.62 12.08 58.86
C LEU A 717 10.00 13.45 58.45
N THR A 718 8.71 13.76 58.70
CA THR A 718 7.65 13.10 59.51
C THR A 718 6.26 13.50 58.98
N ASN A 719 5.20 12.80 59.40
CA ASN A 719 3.87 13.27 59.84
C ASN A 719 3.24 14.60 59.33
N SER A 720 1.93 14.79 59.31
CA SER A 720 0.74 13.91 59.34
C SER A 720 -0.50 14.81 59.20
N SER A 721 -1.64 14.20 58.85
CA SER A 721 -2.97 14.52 59.40
C SER A 721 -3.64 15.90 59.21
N TYR A 722 -4.95 15.80 58.92
CA TYR A 722 -6.07 16.61 59.42
C TYR A 722 -6.85 17.59 58.49
N MET A 723 -8.13 17.19 58.37
CA MET A 723 -9.37 17.99 58.31
C MET A 723 -9.79 18.70 57.02
N ALA A 724 -10.94 18.23 56.52
CA ALA A 724 -11.93 19.04 55.84
C ALA A 724 -12.70 19.92 56.84
N PRO A 725 -13.50 20.88 56.35
CA PRO A 725 -14.79 21.14 56.95
C PRO A 725 -15.95 20.97 55.96
N SER A 726 -17.06 20.45 56.48
CA SER A 726 -18.36 20.39 55.82
C SER A 726 -19.24 21.56 56.25
N MET A 727 -20.09 22.07 55.37
CA MET A 727 -21.43 22.55 55.75
C MET A 727 -22.46 22.13 54.70
N ALA A 728 -23.65 21.76 55.18
CA ALA A 728 -24.83 21.41 54.39
C ALA A 728 -25.87 22.55 54.48
N VAL A 729 -26.99 22.42 53.74
CA VAL A 729 -28.38 22.61 54.23
C VAL A 729 -29.39 22.62 53.05
N GLU A 730 -30.41 21.74 53.14
CA GLU A 730 -31.82 21.86 52.67
C GLU A 730 -32.18 22.27 51.22
N ARG A 731 -33.41 22.12 50.71
CA ARG A 731 -34.47 21.09 50.70
C ARG A 731 -35.62 21.68 49.85
N SER A 732 -36.21 20.86 48.98
CA SER A 732 -37.65 20.89 48.58
C SER A 732 -38.23 21.91 47.57
N SER A 733 -39.36 21.46 46.98
CA SER A 733 -40.45 22.17 46.30
C SER A 733 -40.45 22.37 44.76
N GLN A 734 -41.43 21.70 44.14
CA GLN A 734 -42.18 22.06 42.92
C GLN A 734 -43.14 23.26 43.23
N PRO A 735 -43.84 23.95 42.28
CA PRO A 735 -44.53 23.34 41.12
C PRO A 735 -44.84 24.18 39.84
N GLN A 736 -45.49 23.51 38.87
CA GLN A 736 -46.59 23.96 37.98
C GLN A 736 -46.36 25.05 36.89
N THR A 737 -46.47 24.68 35.59
CA THR A 737 -47.61 24.87 34.64
C THR A 737 -47.83 26.32 34.14
N ASN A 738 -48.32 26.66 32.95
CA ASN A 738 -49.12 25.97 31.91
C ASN A 738 -48.90 26.71 30.54
N SER A 739 -49.56 26.50 29.38
CA SER A 739 -50.66 25.62 28.90
C SER A 739 -50.78 25.64 27.36
N SER A 740 -51.28 24.53 26.77
CA SER A 740 -52.13 24.45 25.56
C SER A 740 -51.52 24.67 24.15
N ARG A 741 -52.01 24.04 23.06
CA ARG A 741 -53.31 23.33 22.86
C ARG A 741 -53.25 22.15 21.84
N ILE A 742 -54.26 21.28 21.94
CA ILE A 742 -54.56 19.97 21.29
C ILE A 742 -55.67 20.22 20.21
N PRO A 743 -55.85 19.44 19.08
CA PRO A 743 -56.33 18.02 19.02
C PRO A 743 -55.66 17.09 17.96
N GLN A 744 -55.67 15.74 18.03
CA GLN A 744 -56.73 14.71 18.25
C GLN A 744 -57.74 14.61 17.07
N SER A 745 -58.27 13.45 16.64
CA SER A 745 -58.54 12.16 17.33
C SER A 745 -58.80 10.93 16.40
N MET A 746 -58.72 9.71 16.98
CA MET A 746 -59.58 8.48 16.80
C MET A 746 -59.49 7.64 15.49
N ALA A 747 -59.23 6.31 15.50
CA ALA A 747 -59.93 5.11 16.09
C ALA A 747 -60.98 4.49 15.10
N VAL A 748 -61.37 3.20 15.01
CA VAL A 748 -61.59 2.08 15.98
C VAL A 748 -61.38 0.67 15.31
N GLU A 749 -61.34 -0.37 16.15
CA GLU A 749 -61.18 -1.83 16.02
C GLU A 749 -61.96 -2.71 14.97
N ARG A 750 -61.55 -4.01 14.92
CA ARG A 750 -62.33 -5.29 14.81
C ARG A 750 -62.82 -5.84 13.45
N SER A 751 -62.36 -7.05 13.07
CA SER A 751 -63.11 -8.33 13.16
C SER A 751 -62.60 -9.45 12.20
N SER A 752 -62.90 -10.70 12.55
CA SER A 752 -62.88 -11.95 11.74
C SER A 752 -64.19 -12.71 12.06
N PRO A 753 -64.68 -13.80 11.38
CA PRO A 753 -64.02 -14.80 10.50
C PRO A 753 -64.95 -15.14 9.27
N PRO A 754 -65.26 -16.39 8.79
CA PRO A 754 -64.58 -17.71 8.71
C PRO A 754 -64.69 -18.45 7.31
N MET A 755 -64.15 -19.69 7.20
CA MET A 755 -64.52 -20.79 6.23
C MET A 755 -64.12 -20.64 4.73
N GLN A 756 -63.91 -21.70 3.89
CA GLN A 756 -63.82 -23.17 4.05
C GLN A 756 -63.08 -23.86 2.85
N ASN A 757 -62.40 -25.00 3.13
CA ASN A 757 -62.27 -26.26 2.36
C ASN A 757 -61.77 -26.40 0.88
N TYR A 758 -60.89 -27.41 0.68
CA TYR A 758 -60.77 -28.44 -0.40
C TYR A 758 -61.24 -28.07 -1.84
N SER A 759 -60.53 -28.34 -2.96
CA SER A 759 -59.71 -29.51 -3.36
C SER A 759 -58.84 -29.14 -4.61
N SER A 760 -58.18 -30.01 -5.40
CA SER A 760 -57.89 -31.45 -5.38
C SER A 760 -56.64 -31.80 -6.22
N SER A 761 -55.96 -32.86 -5.81
CA SER A 761 -54.99 -33.73 -6.49
C SER A 761 -55.35 -34.31 -7.88
N THR A 762 -54.34 -34.39 -8.78
CA THR A 762 -54.07 -35.46 -9.77
C THR A 762 -52.58 -35.40 -10.15
N GLU A 763 -51.74 -36.33 -9.69
CA GLU A 763 -51.25 -37.51 -10.45
C GLU A 763 -50.51 -37.17 -11.76
N ARG A 764 -49.17 -37.20 -11.72
CA ARG A 764 -48.30 -38.35 -12.09
C ARG A 764 -48.34 -38.73 -13.57
N PHE A 765 -47.27 -38.35 -14.29
CA PHE A 765 -46.63 -39.25 -15.24
C PHE A 765 -45.10 -39.15 -15.09
N SER A 766 -44.53 -40.21 -14.52
CA SER A 766 -43.10 -40.50 -14.51
C SER A 766 -42.67 -41.06 -15.86
N ASN A 767 -41.44 -40.72 -16.30
CA ASN A 767 -40.67 -41.56 -17.22
C ASN A 767 -39.19 -41.35 -16.92
N ASP A 768 -38.60 -42.33 -16.24
CA ASP A 768 -37.16 -42.40 -15.99
C ASP A 768 -36.41 -42.73 -17.27
N VAL A 769 -35.34 -41.98 -17.56
CA VAL A 769 -34.24 -42.45 -18.42
C VAL A 769 -32.91 -42.11 -17.74
N LEU A 770 -32.49 -43.02 -16.86
CA LEU A 770 -31.12 -43.33 -16.43
C LEU A 770 -30.10 -42.17 -16.47
N SER A 771 -29.96 -41.49 -15.34
CA SER A 771 -28.81 -40.64 -15.06
C SER A 771 -27.55 -41.45 -14.72
N THR A 772 -26.43 -41.14 -15.37
CA THR A 772 -25.09 -41.43 -14.84
C THR A 772 -24.62 -40.24 -14.01
N ASN A 773 -24.99 -40.23 -12.74
CA ASN A 773 -24.67 -39.13 -11.81
C ASN A 773 -23.17 -39.05 -11.50
N ASN A 774 -22.51 -37.99 -11.97
CA ASN A 774 -21.35 -37.44 -11.29
C ASN A 774 -21.84 -36.42 -10.25
N ASN A 775 -21.98 -36.84 -8.99
CA ASN A 775 -22.36 -35.95 -7.90
C ASN A 775 -21.28 -34.88 -7.65
N ILE A 776 -21.60 -33.63 -7.98
CA ILE A 776 -20.84 -32.44 -7.60
C ILE A 776 -21.25 -32.07 -6.17
N GLN A 777 -20.28 -31.83 -5.29
CA GLN A 777 -20.50 -31.35 -3.93
C GLN A 777 -20.73 -29.83 -3.95
N THR A 778 -21.75 -29.36 -3.24
CA THR A 778 -22.16 -27.95 -3.27
C THR A 778 -21.78 -27.21 -2.00
N ILE A 779 -20.90 -26.21 -2.10
CA ILE A 779 -20.89 -25.10 -1.14
C ILE A 779 -22.06 -24.19 -1.51
N ILE A 780 -22.88 -23.83 -0.52
CA ILE A 780 -24.07 -23.00 -0.73
C ILE A 780 -23.74 -21.57 -0.30
N LEU A 781 -23.45 -20.72 -1.29
CA LEU A 781 -23.24 -19.28 -1.12
C LEU A 781 -24.59 -18.54 -0.99
N GLN A 782 -24.63 -17.52 -0.11
CA GLN A 782 -25.68 -16.51 -0.20
C GLN A 782 -25.29 -15.43 -1.21
N ASN A 783 -26.09 -15.25 -2.26
CA ASN A 783 -25.88 -14.17 -3.22
C ASN A 783 -26.32 -12.82 -2.62
N TRP A 784 -25.41 -11.85 -2.60
CA TRP A 784 -25.72 -10.45 -2.29
C TRP A 784 -26.72 -9.89 -3.32
N ASP A 785 -27.91 -9.48 -2.86
CA ASP A 785 -28.92 -8.83 -3.70
C ASP A 785 -29.51 -7.55 -3.08
N PRO A 786 -28.97 -6.36 -3.40
CA PRO A 786 -29.42 -5.10 -2.83
C PRO A 786 -30.77 -4.66 -3.42
N GLN A 787 -31.75 -4.42 -2.54
CA GLN A 787 -33.10 -3.97 -2.89
C GLN A 787 -33.16 -2.46 -3.19
N THR A 788 -32.25 -1.95 -4.01
CA THR A 788 -32.14 -0.53 -4.35
C THR A 788 -32.95 -0.16 -5.60
N PRO A 789 -33.40 1.11 -5.75
CA PRO A 789 -34.22 1.54 -6.89
C PRO A 789 -33.55 1.42 -8.27
N TYR A 790 -32.21 1.37 -8.32
CA TYR A 790 -31.46 1.16 -9.56
C TYR A 790 -31.28 -0.33 -9.90
N MET A 791 -31.26 -1.22 -8.89
CA MET A 791 -31.21 -2.67 -9.11
C MET A 791 -32.52 -3.22 -9.68
N THR A 792 -33.67 -2.72 -9.26
CA THR A 792 -34.97 -3.13 -9.84
C THR A 792 -35.07 -2.75 -11.32
N LYS A 793 -34.53 -1.59 -11.71
CA LYS A 793 -34.45 -1.14 -13.11
C LYS A 793 -33.51 -2.01 -13.95
N ILE A 794 -32.27 -2.28 -13.51
CA ILE A 794 -31.35 -3.06 -14.35
C ILE A 794 -31.79 -4.52 -14.51
N LYS A 795 -32.44 -5.10 -13.49
CA LYS A 795 -33.06 -6.44 -13.58
C LYS A 795 -34.21 -6.54 -14.59
N SER A 796 -34.78 -5.43 -15.06
CA SER A 796 -35.77 -5.43 -16.15
C SER A 796 -35.16 -5.33 -17.55
N SER A 797 -33.83 -5.30 -17.67
CA SER A 797 -33.14 -5.31 -18.96
C SER A 797 -33.29 -6.66 -19.69
N THR A 798 -33.15 -6.64 -21.02
CA THR A 798 -33.31 -7.84 -21.86
C THR A 798 -31.99 -8.32 -22.47
N ASN A 799 -30.94 -7.50 -22.42
CA ASN A 799 -29.60 -7.81 -22.92
C ASN A 799 -28.53 -6.87 -22.31
N SER A 800 -27.25 -7.23 -22.51
CA SER A 800 -26.04 -6.49 -22.13
C SER A 800 -26.14 -4.98 -22.42
N GLN A 801 -26.53 -4.62 -23.65
CA GLN A 801 -26.58 -3.24 -24.11
C GLN A 801 -27.68 -2.42 -23.42
N THR A 802 -28.87 -2.98 -23.26
CA THR A 802 -29.99 -2.33 -22.54
C THR A 802 -29.68 -2.17 -21.05
N ALA A 803 -29.06 -3.18 -20.43
CA ALA A 803 -28.54 -3.09 -19.07
C ALA A 803 -27.52 -1.95 -18.92
N TYR A 804 -26.61 -1.82 -19.89
CA TYR A 804 -25.54 -0.81 -19.86
C TYR A 804 -26.08 0.62 -20.05
N GLN A 805 -27.10 0.79 -20.90
CA GLN A 805 -27.80 2.08 -21.02
C GLN A 805 -28.57 2.44 -19.74
N ILE A 806 -29.22 1.48 -19.07
CA ILE A 806 -29.86 1.71 -17.76
C ILE A 806 -28.82 2.13 -16.72
N TYR A 807 -27.68 1.44 -16.66
CA TYR A 807 -26.54 1.83 -15.82
C TYR A 807 -26.09 3.27 -16.07
N LEU A 808 -25.82 3.66 -17.33
CA LEU A 808 -25.38 5.01 -17.67
C LEU A 808 -26.39 6.10 -17.28
N ASN A 809 -27.69 5.82 -17.39
CA ASN A 809 -28.76 6.72 -16.97
C ASN A 809 -28.80 6.87 -15.43
N GLU A 810 -28.77 5.77 -14.67
CA GLU A 810 -28.77 5.82 -13.21
C GLU A 810 -27.48 6.44 -12.65
N ARG A 811 -26.34 6.26 -13.33
CA ARG A 811 -25.03 6.81 -12.93
C ARG A 811 -25.05 8.32 -12.75
N GLN A 812 -25.89 9.05 -13.49
CA GLN A 812 -26.02 10.50 -13.33
C GLN A 812 -26.45 10.90 -11.90
N PHE A 813 -27.23 10.05 -11.23
CA PHE A 813 -27.73 10.28 -9.86
C PHE A 813 -26.82 9.69 -8.78
N TYR A 814 -26.11 8.60 -9.09
CA TYR A 814 -25.31 7.83 -8.12
C TYR A 814 -23.80 7.86 -8.36
N SER A 815 -23.30 8.74 -9.23
CA SER A 815 -21.89 8.84 -9.68
C SER A 815 -20.84 8.93 -8.56
N LYS A 816 -21.21 9.40 -7.37
CA LYS A 816 -20.34 9.51 -6.18
C LYS A 816 -20.47 8.36 -5.18
N SER A 817 -21.25 7.32 -5.50
CA SER A 817 -21.48 6.18 -4.61
C SER A 817 -20.67 4.97 -5.09
N PRO A 818 -19.61 4.54 -4.38
CA PRO A 818 -18.89 3.31 -4.70
C PRO A 818 -19.84 2.09 -4.75
N SER A 819 -20.87 2.06 -3.90
CA SER A 819 -21.87 0.99 -3.85
C SER A 819 -22.63 0.81 -5.15
N PHE A 820 -22.99 1.91 -5.80
CA PHE A 820 -23.68 1.85 -7.09
C PHE A 820 -22.84 1.12 -8.15
N TYR A 821 -21.54 1.41 -8.24
CA TYR A 821 -20.65 0.73 -9.17
C TYR A 821 -20.43 -0.74 -8.81
N PHE A 822 -20.25 -1.08 -7.52
CA PHE A 822 -20.10 -2.47 -7.09
C PHE A 822 -21.36 -3.32 -7.33
N ASP A 823 -22.54 -2.80 -7.03
CA ASP A 823 -23.81 -3.50 -7.25
C ASP A 823 -24.06 -3.72 -8.75
N MET A 824 -23.84 -2.69 -9.57
CA MET A 824 -23.94 -2.77 -11.02
C MET A 824 -22.93 -3.75 -11.61
N ALA A 825 -21.64 -3.63 -11.28
CA ALA A 825 -20.61 -4.56 -11.73
C ALA A 825 -20.93 -6.01 -11.33
N SER A 826 -21.40 -6.24 -10.09
CA SER A 826 -21.78 -7.57 -9.61
C SER A 826 -22.98 -8.13 -10.38
N TYR A 827 -23.97 -7.32 -10.73
CA TYR A 827 -25.05 -7.73 -11.62
C TYR A 827 -24.50 -8.20 -12.97
N PHE A 828 -23.70 -7.38 -13.65
CA PHE A 828 -23.10 -7.73 -14.95
C PHE A 828 -22.28 -9.03 -14.88
N LEU A 829 -21.39 -9.14 -13.90
CA LEU A 829 -20.53 -10.31 -13.69
C LEU A 829 -21.31 -11.57 -13.25
N SER A 830 -22.51 -11.43 -12.69
CA SER A 830 -23.37 -12.58 -12.37
C SER A 830 -23.99 -13.23 -13.61
N GLN A 831 -24.28 -12.44 -14.66
CA GLN A 831 -24.89 -12.93 -15.91
C GLN A 831 -23.92 -13.74 -16.79
N THR A 832 -22.61 -13.65 -16.53
CA THR A 832 -21.61 -14.46 -17.23
C THR A 832 -21.61 -15.89 -16.72
N ARG A 833 -21.74 -16.08 -15.39
CA ARG A 833 -21.76 -17.40 -14.74
C ARG A 833 -22.97 -18.26 -15.13
N THR A 834 -24.10 -17.64 -15.49
CA THR A 834 -25.31 -18.36 -15.95
C THR A 834 -25.27 -18.79 -17.42
N SER A 835 -24.29 -18.32 -18.20
CA SER A 835 -24.22 -18.50 -19.66
C SER A 835 -23.03 -19.34 -20.15
N SER A 836 -22.12 -19.79 -19.27
CA SER A 836 -20.93 -20.57 -19.67
C SER A 836 -20.65 -21.77 -18.77
N SER A 837 -20.83 -22.97 -19.32
CA SER A 837 -20.29 -24.25 -18.78
C SER A 837 -18.84 -24.51 -19.23
N SER A 838 -18.07 -23.44 -19.50
CA SER A 838 -16.68 -23.50 -19.97
C SER A 838 -15.92 -22.22 -19.59
N GLN A 839 -14.90 -22.35 -18.74
CA GLN A 839 -13.98 -21.27 -18.38
C GLN A 839 -12.98 -21.00 -19.53
N SER A 840 -13.30 -20.10 -20.46
CA SER A 840 -12.34 -19.29 -21.23
C SER A 840 -13.05 -18.34 -22.20
N SER A 841 -12.68 -17.05 -22.22
CA SER A 841 -12.79 -16.18 -23.43
C SER A 841 -12.14 -14.78 -23.30
N LEU A 842 -11.74 -14.32 -22.11
CA LEU A 842 -10.97 -13.07 -21.93
C LEU A 842 -9.57 -13.23 -21.30
N ILE A 843 -9.34 -14.36 -20.61
CA ILE A 843 -8.08 -14.69 -19.90
C ILE A 843 -6.87 -14.66 -20.86
N ASP A 844 -7.01 -15.21 -22.07
CA ASP A 844 -5.90 -15.38 -23.01
C ASP A 844 -5.41 -14.07 -23.64
N THR A 845 -6.29 -13.09 -23.85
CA THR A 845 -5.94 -11.81 -24.48
C THR A 845 -5.13 -10.91 -23.54
N PHE A 846 -5.33 -11.05 -22.23
CA PHE A 846 -4.60 -10.30 -21.20
C PHE A 846 -3.29 -11.00 -20.78
N ASN A 847 -3.26 -12.33 -20.78
CA ASN A 847 -2.08 -13.12 -20.42
C ASN A 847 -0.97 -13.14 -21.50
N ALA A 848 -1.31 -12.88 -22.77
CA ALA A 848 -0.37 -13.02 -23.89
C ALA A 848 0.74 -11.94 -23.98
N GLN A 849 0.76 -10.91 -23.12
CA GLN A 849 1.71 -9.79 -23.26
C GLN A 849 3.15 -10.07 -22.79
N HIS A 850 3.43 -11.22 -22.15
CA HIS A 850 4.79 -11.57 -21.70
C HIS A 850 5.46 -12.73 -22.48
N THR A 851 4.82 -13.36 -23.46
CA THR A 851 5.44 -14.44 -24.26
C THR A 851 5.72 -14.00 -25.70
N ARG A 852 7.00 -14.04 -26.11
CA ARG A 852 7.44 -13.73 -27.49
C ARG A 852 7.04 -14.83 -28.48
N THR A 853 5.77 -14.90 -28.87
CA THR A 853 5.33 -15.72 -30.01
C THR A 853 4.24 -15.01 -30.81
N THR A 854 4.61 -14.55 -32.01
CA THR A 854 3.67 -13.98 -32.99
C THR A 854 2.74 -15.06 -33.52
N SER A 855 1.45 -15.02 -33.15
CA SER A 855 0.40 -15.73 -33.88
C SER A 855 -0.81 -14.82 -34.09
N LYS A 856 -1.52 -15.00 -35.22
CA LYS A 856 -2.58 -14.09 -35.67
C LYS A 856 -3.80 -14.20 -34.76
N ILE A 857 -4.05 -13.17 -33.94
CA ILE A 857 -5.29 -13.04 -33.17
C ILE A 857 -6.46 -12.91 -34.15
N LYS A 858 -7.30 -13.94 -34.21
CA LYS A 858 -8.67 -13.84 -34.74
C LYS A 858 -9.58 -13.48 -33.57
N SER A 859 -10.46 -12.51 -33.76
CA SER A 859 -11.38 -12.02 -32.74
C SER A 859 -12.41 -13.09 -32.32
N THR A 860 -12.15 -13.75 -31.19
CA THR A 860 -13.21 -14.39 -30.40
C THR A 860 -14.03 -13.30 -29.71
N LYS A 861 -15.34 -13.29 -29.94
CA LYS A 861 -16.25 -12.37 -29.24
C LYS A 861 -16.19 -12.66 -27.73
N SER A 862 -15.68 -11.71 -26.96
CA SER A 862 -15.72 -11.71 -25.51
C SER A 862 -17.15 -11.65 -25.00
N ASN A 863 -17.39 -12.14 -23.78
CA ASN A 863 -18.70 -12.01 -23.14
C ASN A 863 -18.95 -10.53 -22.81
N GLU A 864 -19.90 -9.89 -23.50
CA GLU A 864 -20.19 -8.45 -23.34
C GLU A 864 -20.58 -8.09 -21.89
N TYR A 865 -21.24 -9.00 -21.16
CA TYR A 865 -21.56 -8.78 -19.75
C TYR A 865 -20.29 -8.72 -18.88
N GLU A 866 -19.29 -9.54 -19.16
CA GLU A 866 -18.00 -9.52 -18.45
C GLU A 866 -17.26 -8.21 -18.74
N TYR A 867 -17.21 -7.83 -20.00
CA TYR A 867 -16.59 -6.59 -20.46
C TYR A 867 -17.19 -5.35 -19.78
N TYR A 868 -18.52 -5.22 -19.76
CA TYR A 868 -19.18 -4.13 -19.05
C TYR A 868 -19.02 -4.24 -17.53
N GLY A 869 -19.08 -5.45 -16.95
CA GLY A 869 -18.88 -5.65 -15.51
C GLY A 869 -17.53 -5.17 -15.02
N LEU A 870 -16.44 -5.51 -15.73
CA LEU A 870 -15.08 -5.06 -15.39
C LEU A 870 -14.88 -3.56 -15.64
N ARG A 871 -15.42 -3.02 -16.74
CA ARG A 871 -15.41 -1.57 -16.97
C ARG A 871 -16.11 -0.84 -15.83
N ILE A 872 -17.31 -1.28 -15.43
CA ILE A 872 -18.08 -0.68 -14.35
C ILE A 872 -17.34 -0.77 -13.00
N LEU A 873 -16.76 -1.93 -12.68
CA LEU A 873 -15.99 -2.16 -11.45
C LEU A 873 -14.81 -1.19 -11.32
N THR A 874 -14.06 -0.99 -12.40
CA THR A 874 -12.84 -0.17 -12.38
C THR A 874 -13.09 1.33 -12.21
N ASN A 875 -14.31 1.83 -12.45
CA ASN A 875 -14.69 3.22 -12.11
C ASN A 875 -14.46 3.57 -10.63
N VAL A 876 -14.52 2.58 -9.73
CA VAL A 876 -14.34 2.81 -8.30
C VAL A 876 -12.95 3.40 -7.98
N LEU A 877 -11.95 3.12 -8.83
CA LEU A 877 -10.58 3.64 -8.72
C LEU A 877 -10.47 5.13 -9.11
N GLU A 878 -11.40 5.61 -9.93
CA GLU A 878 -11.48 7.00 -10.43
C GLU A 878 -12.26 7.92 -9.46
N LEU A 879 -12.88 7.37 -8.41
CA LEU A 879 -13.64 8.17 -7.43
C LEU A 879 -12.71 8.92 -6.46
N GLU A 880 -11.64 8.25 -6.00
CA GLU A 880 -10.62 8.83 -5.11
C GLU A 880 -9.26 8.14 -5.31
N PHE A 881 -8.35 8.79 -6.06
CA PHE A 881 -7.07 8.21 -6.49
C PHE A 881 -6.14 7.71 -5.36
N GLU A 882 -6.22 8.25 -4.14
CA GLU A 882 -5.38 7.85 -2.99
C GLU A 882 -6.13 6.98 -1.95
N SER A 883 -7.36 6.52 -2.21
CA SER A 883 -8.22 5.87 -1.20
C SER A 883 -7.95 4.35 -1.08
N PRO A 884 -7.20 3.86 -0.07
CA PRO A 884 -6.73 2.46 -0.06
C PRO A 884 -7.88 1.47 0.11
N GLN A 885 -8.97 1.89 0.74
CA GLN A 885 -10.19 1.11 0.89
C GLN A 885 -10.82 0.80 -0.48
N LEU A 886 -10.95 1.81 -1.35
CA LEU A 886 -11.56 1.63 -2.68
C LEU A 886 -10.74 0.65 -3.53
N TYR A 887 -9.43 0.84 -3.56
CA TYR A 887 -8.51 -0.09 -4.24
C TYR A 887 -8.60 -1.51 -3.66
N ARG A 888 -8.61 -1.67 -2.33
CA ARG A 888 -8.71 -2.98 -1.66
C ARG A 888 -9.99 -3.72 -2.01
N THR A 889 -11.13 -3.02 -2.05
CA THR A 889 -12.41 -3.64 -2.39
C THR A 889 -12.50 -4.03 -3.88
N VAL A 890 -11.91 -3.25 -4.78
CA VAL A 890 -11.73 -3.65 -6.19
C VAL A 890 -10.78 -4.86 -6.29
N GLY A 891 -9.66 -4.84 -5.58
CA GLY A 891 -8.67 -5.91 -5.55
C GLY A 891 -9.25 -7.25 -5.05
N TYR A 892 -10.01 -7.23 -3.95
CA TYR A 892 -10.72 -8.41 -3.45
C TYR A 892 -11.73 -8.94 -4.46
N LYS A 893 -12.46 -8.07 -5.18
CA LYS A 893 -13.40 -8.51 -6.21
C LYS A 893 -12.68 -9.08 -7.44
N LEU A 894 -11.56 -8.51 -7.87
CA LEU A 894 -10.73 -9.05 -8.96
C LEU A 894 -10.13 -10.41 -8.58
N LEU A 895 -9.72 -10.59 -7.32
CA LEU A 895 -9.21 -11.87 -6.80
C LEU A 895 -10.31 -12.95 -6.78
N GLU A 896 -11.54 -12.62 -6.33
CA GLU A 896 -12.71 -13.52 -6.40
C GLU A 896 -13.03 -13.96 -7.84
N LEU A 897 -12.77 -13.09 -8.83
CA LEU A 897 -12.99 -13.37 -10.25
C LEU A 897 -11.82 -14.12 -10.92
N GLY A 898 -10.70 -14.35 -10.20
CA GLY A 898 -9.49 -14.98 -10.76
C GLY A 898 -8.69 -14.08 -11.71
N LEU A 899 -8.89 -12.76 -11.67
CA LEU A 899 -8.27 -11.79 -12.58
C LEU A 899 -6.93 -11.27 -12.02
N PHE A 900 -5.99 -12.19 -11.84
CA PHE A 900 -4.79 -11.97 -11.03
C PHE A 900 -3.89 -10.82 -11.50
N ASN A 901 -3.63 -10.67 -12.81
CA ASN A 901 -2.77 -9.59 -13.34
C ASN A 901 -3.34 -8.19 -13.05
N LEU A 902 -4.68 -8.04 -13.11
CA LEU A 902 -5.36 -6.79 -12.76
C LEU A 902 -5.32 -6.56 -11.24
N ALA A 903 -5.54 -7.61 -10.44
CA ALA A 903 -5.41 -7.54 -9.00
C ALA A 903 -3.98 -7.14 -8.58
N GLU A 904 -2.94 -7.60 -9.30
CA GLU A 904 -1.54 -7.37 -8.92
C GLU A 904 -1.17 -5.88 -8.96
N SER A 905 -1.53 -5.20 -10.05
CA SER A 905 -1.42 -3.74 -10.17
C SER A 905 -2.08 -3.03 -8.98
N ILE A 906 -3.28 -3.46 -8.59
CA ILE A 906 -4.06 -2.88 -7.50
C ILE A 906 -3.42 -3.15 -6.13
N PHE A 907 -2.97 -4.37 -5.84
CA PHE A 907 -2.32 -4.71 -4.57
C PHE A 907 -0.92 -4.10 -4.42
N ARG A 908 -0.17 -3.96 -5.51
CA ARG A 908 1.09 -3.17 -5.51
C ARG A 908 0.81 -1.70 -5.18
N HIS A 909 -0.24 -1.10 -5.73
CA HIS A 909 -0.64 0.27 -5.41
C HIS A 909 -1.09 0.43 -3.93
N ILE A 910 -1.90 -0.51 -3.41
CA ILE A 910 -2.27 -0.54 -1.98
C ILE A 910 -1.03 -0.62 -1.10
N LEU A 911 -0.04 -1.43 -1.47
CA LEU A 911 1.22 -1.55 -0.75
C LEU A 911 2.02 -0.24 -0.75
N ARG A 912 1.99 0.58 -1.80
CA ARG A 912 2.57 1.93 -1.77
C ARG A 912 1.84 2.84 -0.80
N LEU A 913 0.51 2.91 -0.90
CA LEU A 913 -0.34 3.77 -0.07
C LEU A 913 -0.27 3.39 1.42
N ARG A 914 -0.11 2.09 1.70
CA ARG A 914 -0.13 1.51 3.06
C ARG A 914 0.98 0.50 3.28
N SER A 915 2.24 0.95 3.19
CA SER A 915 3.44 0.15 3.52
C SER A 915 3.72 0.04 5.03
N ASN A 916 2.87 0.63 5.87
CA ASN A 916 2.95 0.63 7.34
C ASN A 916 2.04 -0.42 8.01
N GLU A 917 1.16 -1.09 7.26
CA GLU A 917 0.29 -2.18 7.76
C GLU A 917 0.73 -3.53 7.17
N PRO A 918 0.72 -4.63 7.97
CA PRO A 918 1.12 -5.94 7.49
C PRO A 918 0.18 -6.53 6.43
N GLN A 919 -1.11 -6.13 6.47
CA GLN A 919 -2.13 -6.66 5.56
C GLN A 919 -1.77 -6.45 4.08
N SER A 920 -1.26 -5.27 3.71
CA SER A 920 -0.86 -4.97 2.33
C SER A 920 0.24 -5.89 1.78
N PHE A 921 1.18 -6.33 2.64
CA PHE A 921 2.22 -7.29 2.26
C PHE A 921 1.66 -8.71 2.14
N ARG A 922 0.76 -9.09 3.07
CA ARG A 922 0.11 -10.40 3.08
C ARG A 922 -0.81 -10.59 1.88
N ASP A 923 -1.63 -9.61 1.54
CA ASP A 923 -2.57 -9.69 0.41
C ASP A 923 -1.81 -9.83 -0.92
N LEU A 924 -0.72 -9.07 -1.13
CA LEU A 924 0.12 -9.20 -2.31
C LEU A 924 0.83 -10.57 -2.36
N ALA A 925 1.34 -11.07 -1.22
CA ALA A 925 1.97 -12.39 -1.17
C ALA A 925 1.00 -13.53 -1.56
N LEU A 926 -0.22 -13.51 -1.01
CA LEU A 926 -1.26 -14.49 -1.30
C LEU A 926 -1.76 -14.40 -2.75
N LEU A 927 -1.81 -13.19 -3.34
CA LEU A 927 -2.13 -13.03 -4.75
C LEU A 927 -1.03 -13.61 -5.65
N LEU A 928 0.24 -13.31 -5.37
CA LEU A 928 1.37 -13.80 -6.17
C LEU A 928 1.55 -15.33 -6.03
N GLU A 929 1.19 -15.90 -4.88
CA GLU A 929 1.07 -17.35 -4.68
C GLU A 929 -0.06 -17.96 -5.54
N GLU A 930 -1.18 -17.24 -5.73
CA GLU A 930 -2.33 -17.71 -6.52
C GLU A 930 -2.16 -17.53 -8.03
N SER A 931 -1.50 -16.44 -8.47
CA SER A 931 -1.34 -16.10 -9.90
C SER A 931 -0.43 -17.06 -10.67
N ASN A 932 0.43 -17.77 -9.93
CA ASN A 932 1.15 -19.01 -10.23
C ASN A 932 1.33 -19.39 -11.71
N THR A 933 1.97 -18.51 -12.48
CA THR A 933 2.31 -18.73 -13.89
C THR A 933 3.81 -18.67 -14.18
N ASN A 934 4.63 -18.13 -13.27
CA ASN A 934 6.10 -18.06 -13.42
C ASN A 934 6.83 -18.20 -12.08
N THR A 935 8.04 -18.77 -12.13
CA THR A 935 8.96 -18.93 -10.99
C THR A 935 9.58 -17.62 -10.48
N ASP A 936 9.39 -16.52 -11.21
CA ASP A 936 10.14 -15.28 -11.03
C ASP A 936 9.77 -14.53 -9.73
N HIS A 937 8.60 -14.82 -9.13
CA HIS A 937 8.11 -14.16 -7.91
C HIS A 937 8.45 -14.91 -6.60
N LEU A 938 9.12 -16.07 -6.64
CA LEU A 938 9.33 -16.91 -5.44
C LEU A 938 10.12 -16.19 -4.34
N GLU A 939 11.16 -15.43 -4.70
CA GLU A 939 11.93 -14.64 -3.75
C GLU A 939 11.09 -13.46 -3.19
N GLU A 940 10.32 -12.79 -4.04
CA GLU A 940 9.41 -11.70 -3.67
C GLU A 940 8.35 -12.17 -2.65
N ILE A 941 7.63 -13.26 -2.95
CA ILE A 941 6.63 -13.87 -2.05
C ILE A 941 7.28 -14.23 -0.70
N SER A 942 8.46 -14.86 -0.74
CA SER A 942 9.22 -15.25 0.45
C SER A 942 9.58 -14.03 1.32
N ASP A 943 9.98 -12.91 0.72
CA ASP A 943 10.35 -11.69 1.44
C ASP A 943 9.14 -10.88 1.92
N LEU A 944 8.02 -10.86 1.18
CA LEU A 944 6.74 -10.29 1.64
C LEU A 944 6.23 -11.03 2.88
N PHE A 945 6.23 -12.37 2.88
CA PHE A 945 5.85 -13.15 4.06
C PHE A 945 6.80 -12.94 5.25
N LYS A 946 8.13 -12.97 5.03
CA LYS A 946 9.13 -12.65 6.07
C LYS A 946 8.91 -11.26 6.65
N LYS A 947 8.58 -10.27 5.82
CA LYS A 947 8.32 -8.89 6.23
C LYS A 947 7.14 -8.82 7.21
N VAL A 948 6.05 -9.56 6.97
CA VAL A 948 4.93 -9.67 7.92
C VAL A 948 5.35 -10.37 9.21
N ILE A 949 5.99 -11.54 9.12
CA ILE A 949 6.33 -12.39 10.28
C ILE A 949 7.37 -11.72 11.20
N LEU A 950 8.34 -11.00 10.64
CA LEU A 950 9.50 -10.46 11.37
C LEU A 950 9.54 -8.93 11.49
N GLY A 951 8.71 -8.20 10.74
CA GLY A 951 8.64 -6.73 10.79
C GLY A 951 8.04 -6.20 12.10
N GLU A 952 8.39 -4.97 12.49
CA GLU A 952 7.75 -4.30 13.62
C GLU A 952 6.45 -3.64 13.17
N TRP A 953 5.32 -4.04 13.76
CA TRP A 953 3.98 -3.53 13.47
C TRP A 953 3.37 -2.85 14.70
N ASP A 954 2.34 -2.05 14.50
CA ASP A 954 1.53 -1.55 15.61
C ASP A 954 0.82 -2.70 16.35
N ASN A 955 0.66 -2.57 17.67
CA ASN A 955 0.06 -3.60 18.53
C ASN A 955 -1.37 -4.01 18.12
N ARG A 956 -2.09 -3.16 17.36
CA ARG A 956 -3.41 -3.52 16.80
C ARG A 956 -3.36 -4.73 15.86
N PHE A 957 -2.21 -4.99 15.22
CA PHE A 957 -1.99 -6.12 14.30
C PHE A 957 -1.38 -7.36 14.97
N SER A 958 -1.24 -7.38 16.30
CA SER A 958 -0.58 -8.50 17.01
C SER A 958 -1.22 -9.85 16.69
N GLU A 959 -0.38 -10.88 16.48
CA GLU A 959 -0.76 -12.27 16.16
C GLU A 959 -1.09 -12.52 14.68
N ILE A 960 -1.12 -11.50 13.80
CA ILE A 960 -1.15 -11.72 12.34
C ILE A 960 0.05 -12.57 11.88
N GLU A 961 1.18 -12.47 12.57
CA GLU A 961 2.37 -13.26 12.28
C GLU A 961 2.12 -14.77 12.40
N LEU A 962 1.15 -15.21 13.19
CA LEU A 962 0.81 -16.63 13.34
C LEU A 962 0.04 -17.15 12.11
N ILE A 963 -0.92 -16.37 11.63
CA ILE A 963 -1.74 -16.69 10.45
C ILE A 963 -0.85 -16.70 9.20
N THR A 964 -0.03 -15.65 9.05
CA THR A 964 0.92 -15.54 7.94
C THR A 964 2.07 -16.55 8.02
N LEU A 965 2.45 -17.02 9.20
CA LEU A 965 3.42 -18.12 9.31
C LEU A 965 2.82 -19.47 8.88
N HIS A 966 1.52 -19.70 9.08
CA HIS A 966 0.85 -20.89 8.52
C HIS A 966 0.83 -20.83 6.99
N GLU A 967 0.52 -19.66 6.42
CA GLU A 967 0.55 -19.39 4.97
C GLU A 967 1.95 -19.55 4.39
N TYR A 968 2.97 -18.98 5.01
CA TYR A 968 4.35 -19.13 4.54
C TYR A 968 4.85 -20.59 4.60
N ASN A 969 4.37 -21.38 5.56
CA ASN A 969 4.65 -22.81 5.62
C ASN A 969 3.91 -23.63 4.55
N HIS A 970 2.72 -23.19 4.14
CA HIS A 970 2.02 -23.75 2.97
C HIS A 970 2.83 -23.48 1.70
N PHE A 971 3.18 -22.22 1.44
CA PHE A 971 4.02 -21.77 0.33
C PHE A 971 5.32 -22.57 0.21
N ILE A 972 6.10 -22.67 1.32
CA ILE A 972 7.35 -23.43 1.34
C ILE A 972 7.13 -24.89 0.95
N PHE A 973 6.15 -25.54 1.57
CA PHE A 973 5.90 -26.96 1.34
C PHE A 973 5.40 -27.26 -0.08
N TYR A 974 4.51 -26.41 -0.60
CA TYR A 974 3.93 -26.52 -1.93
C TYR A 974 5.00 -26.46 -3.03
N PHE A 975 5.91 -25.48 -2.99
CA PHE A 975 6.98 -25.35 -3.98
C PHE A 975 8.16 -26.31 -3.75
N GLN A 976 8.41 -26.76 -2.51
CA GLN A 976 9.35 -27.86 -2.25
C GLN A 976 8.92 -29.17 -2.91
N GLN A 977 7.61 -29.49 -2.96
CA GLN A 977 7.12 -30.65 -3.72
C GLN A 977 7.40 -30.53 -5.24
N GLN A 978 7.44 -29.30 -5.76
CA GLN A 978 7.78 -29.01 -7.17
C GLN A 978 9.30 -29.00 -7.44
N GLN A 979 10.12 -29.46 -6.48
CA GLN A 979 11.59 -29.50 -6.55
C GLN A 979 12.26 -28.11 -6.70
N GLN A 980 11.55 -27.03 -6.39
CA GLN A 980 12.09 -25.67 -6.44
C GLN A 980 12.79 -25.32 -5.11
N GLN A 981 14.00 -24.76 -5.20
CA GLN A 981 14.77 -24.36 -4.02
C GLN A 981 14.37 -22.95 -3.58
N ILE A 982 13.72 -22.85 -2.42
CA ILE A 982 13.47 -21.57 -1.75
C ILE A 982 14.62 -21.29 -0.77
N SER A 983 15.33 -20.18 -0.98
CA SER A 983 16.34 -19.68 -0.05
C SER A 983 15.69 -19.12 1.22
N SER A 984 15.40 -19.99 2.19
CA SER A 984 14.75 -19.62 3.45
C SER A 984 15.76 -19.10 4.49
N SER A 985 15.90 -17.77 4.56
CA SER A 985 16.71 -17.07 5.58
C SER A 985 16.01 -16.91 6.95
N ILE A 986 14.89 -17.60 7.17
CA ILE A 986 14.12 -17.58 8.42
C ILE A 986 14.64 -18.65 9.40
N ASP A 987 14.32 -18.50 10.69
CA ASP A 987 14.63 -19.52 11.70
C ASP A 987 13.91 -20.84 11.40
N ASN A 988 14.66 -21.92 11.17
CA ASN A 988 14.13 -23.26 10.88
C ASN A 988 13.12 -23.77 11.92
N ARG A 989 13.12 -23.27 13.16
CA ARG A 989 12.14 -23.62 14.20
C ARG A 989 10.73 -23.08 13.91
N LEU A 990 10.61 -22.11 13.01
CA LEU A 990 9.33 -21.60 12.50
C LEU A 990 8.82 -22.40 11.29
N ILE A 991 9.63 -23.30 10.72
CA ILE A 991 9.24 -24.13 9.58
C ILE A 991 8.62 -25.44 10.05
N ARG A 992 7.32 -25.60 9.81
CA ARG A 992 6.55 -26.84 10.01
C ARG A 992 5.28 -26.85 9.15
N HIS A 993 5.10 -27.88 8.34
CA HIS A 993 3.86 -28.12 7.60
C HIS A 993 2.72 -28.57 8.55
N LEU A 994 1.55 -27.92 8.45
CA LEU A 994 0.37 -28.14 9.30
C LEU A 994 -0.93 -28.25 8.44
N PRO A 995 -1.17 -29.38 7.76
CA PRO A 995 -2.35 -29.55 6.90
C PRO A 995 -3.63 -29.79 7.71
N VAL A 996 -4.71 -29.10 7.37
CA VAL A 996 -6.01 -29.18 8.09
C VAL A 996 -7.15 -29.51 7.13
N ASP A 997 -8.24 -30.10 7.62
CA ASP A 997 -9.37 -30.49 6.77
C ASP A 997 -10.31 -29.30 6.45
N LEU A 998 -10.39 -28.27 7.31
CA LEU A 998 -11.07 -27.00 7.03
C LEU A 998 -10.31 -25.83 7.66
N ARG A 999 -10.06 -24.78 6.85
CA ARG A 999 -9.51 -23.48 7.25
C ARG A 999 -10.40 -22.37 6.67
N ILE A 1000 -10.77 -21.39 7.50
CA ILE A 1000 -11.53 -20.21 7.10
C ILE A 1000 -10.72 -19.00 7.53
N VAL A 1001 -10.53 -18.01 6.65
CA VAL A 1001 -9.86 -16.75 6.98
C VAL A 1001 -10.66 -15.58 6.46
N MET A 1002 -11.07 -14.68 7.35
CA MET A 1002 -11.84 -13.47 7.02
C MET A 1002 -10.96 -12.23 7.17
N VAL A 1003 -11.00 -11.34 6.17
CA VAL A 1003 -10.35 -10.02 6.15
C VAL A 1003 -11.36 -8.97 5.69
N TRP A 1004 -11.07 -7.69 5.90
CA TRP A 1004 -11.96 -6.60 5.47
C TRP A 1004 -11.23 -5.37 4.89
N ASP A 1005 -11.99 -4.45 4.30
CA ASP A 1005 -11.48 -3.28 3.57
C ASP A 1005 -11.27 -2.01 4.43
N THR A 1006 -11.94 -1.91 5.60
CA THR A 1006 -11.88 -0.76 6.52
C THR A 1006 -10.88 -0.93 7.66
N ASP A 1007 -10.31 0.18 8.12
CA ASP A 1007 -9.53 0.21 9.36
C ASP A 1007 -10.46 0.47 10.57
N ASP A 1008 -9.98 0.19 11.80
CA ASP A 1008 -10.66 0.48 13.07
C ASP A 1008 -12.14 -0.01 13.10
N THR A 1009 -12.34 -1.21 12.55
CA THR A 1009 -13.64 -1.88 12.41
C THR A 1009 -13.64 -3.20 13.16
N ASP A 1010 -14.78 -3.53 13.77
CA ASP A 1010 -15.01 -4.74 14.57
C ASP A 1010 -15.92 -5.72 13.80
N VAL A 1011 -15.34 -6.82 13.32
CA VAL A 1011 -16.02 -7.90 12.58
C VAL A 1011 -15.60 -9.28 13.13
N ASP A 1012 -16.49 -9.92 13.90
CA ASP A 1012 -16.25 -11.28 14.41
C ASP A 1012 -16.55 -12.34 13.34
N LEU A 1013 -15.67 -13.33 13.21
CA LEU A 1013 -15.94 -14.60 12.53
C LEU A 1013 -16.67 -15.56 13.49
N HIS A 1014 -17.80 -16.09 13.03
CA HIS A 1014 -18.58 -17.09 13.74
C HIS A 1014 -18.71 -18.37 12.88
N VAL A 1015 -18.36 -19.53 13.44
CA VAL A 1015 -18.49 -20.82 12.76
C VAL A 1015 -19.32 -21.77 13.62
N ILE A 1016 -20.50 -22.16 13.13
CA ILE A 1016 -21.29 -23.24 13.75
C ILE A 1016 -20.82 -24.57 13.16
N GLU A 1017 -20.40 -25.48 14.04
CA GLU A 1017 -20.02 -26.85 13.70
C GLU A 1017 -21.24 -27.78 13.54
N PRO A 1018 -21.12 -28.95 12.87
CA PRO A 1018 -22.20 -29.93 12.72
C PRO A 1018 -22.83 -30.44 14.03
N THR A 1019 -22.14 -30.29 15.16
CA THR A 1019 -22.64 -30.59 16.52
C THR A 1019 -23.64 -29.55 17.04
N GLY A 1020 -23.80 -28.42 16.35
CA GLY A 1020 -24.51 -27.24 16.85
C GLY A 1020 -23.66 -26.37 17.79
N GLU A 1021 -22.40 -26.73 18.04
CA GLU A 1021 -21.45 -25.94 18.82
C GLU A 1021 -20.96 -24.73 18.00
N GLU A 1022 -20.90 -23.55 18.62
CA GLU A 1022 -20.48 -22.32 17.96
C GLU A 1022 -19.07 -21.91 18.39
N CYS A 1023 -18.17 -21.72 17.41
CA CYS A 1023 -16.82 -21.21 17.59
C CYS A 1023 -16.78 -19.73 17.20
N TYR A 1024 -16.34 -18.87 18.13
CA TYR A 1024 -16.20 -17.42 17.96
C TYR A 1024 -15.26 -16.88 19.05
N TYR A 1025 -14.93 -15.59 19.07
CA TYR A 1025 -13.92 -15.05 20.02
C TYR A 1025 -14.21 -15.34 21.51
N GLY A 1026 -15.49 -15.40 21.91
CA GLY A 1026 -15.90 -15.73 23.28
C GLY A 1026 -15.81 -17.23 23.61
N HIS A 1027 -15.72 -18.08 22.59
CA HIS A 1027 -15.68 -19.53 22.70
C HIS A 1027 -14.68 -20.13 21.69
N LYS A 1028 -13.38 -19.99 22.02
CA LYS A 1028 -12.28 -20.14 21.04
C LYS A 1028 -11.85 -21.56 20.70
N ASN A 1029 -12.32 -22.57 21.43
CA ASN A 1029 -11.97 -23.97 21.21
C ASN A 1029 -13.23 -24.81 21.40
N THR A 1030 -13.58 -25.62 20.40
CA THR A 1030 -14.77 -26.50 20.43
C THR A 1030 -14.42 -27.90 20.91
N THR A 1031 -15.44 -28.70 21.26
CA THR A 1031 -15.26 -30.12 21.59
C THR A 1031 -14.65 -30.92 20.43
N MET A 1032 -14.88 -30.51 19.17
CA MET A 1032 -14.28 -31.16 18.00
C MET A 1032 -12.83 -30.76 17.73
N CYS A 1033 -12.22 -29.97 18.62
CA CYS A 1033 -10.88 -29.37 18.50
C CYS A 1033 -10.79 -28.32 17.37
N GLY A 1034 -11.91 -27.75 16.94
CA GLY A 1034 -11.91 -26.50 16.17
C GLY A 1034 -11.34 -25.37 17.02
N THR A 1035 -10.60 -24.45 16.40
CA THR A 1035 -10.02 -23.29 17.08
C THR A 1035 -10.17 -22.04 16.24
N ILE A 1036 -10.40 -20.90 16.89
CA ILE A 1036 -10.40 -19.58 16.26
C ILE A 1036 -9.22 -18.74 16.75
N SER A 1037 -8.87 -17.72 15.98
CA SER A 1037 -7.82 -16.75 16.28
C SER A 1037 -8.10 -15.91 17.53
N ARG A 1038 -7.18 -14.99 17.79
CA ARG A 1038 -7.50 -13.80 18.56
C ARG A 1038 -8.62 -12.99 17.85
N ASP A 1039 -9.36 -12.27 18.68
CA ASP A 1039 -10.29 -11.18 18.34
C ASP A 1039 -9.52 -9.95 17.79
N PHE A 1040 -9.87 -9.53 16.58
CA PHE A 1040 -9.31 -8.36 15.91
C PHE A 1040 -10.28 -7.15 15.88
N THR A 1041 -10.64 -6.62 17.06
CA THR A 1041 -11.39 -5.34 17.21
C THR A 1041 -10.81 -4.07 16.53
N GLN A 1042 -9.60 -4.13 15.95
CA GLN A 1042 -8.94 -3.00 15.28
C GLN A 1042 -8.07 -3.51 14.12
N GLY A 1043 -7.97 -2.72 13.04
CA GLY A 1043 -7.25 -3.09 11.82
C GLY A 1043 -8.19 -3.66 10.74
N TYR A 1044 -7.67 -4.60 9.95
CA TYR A 1044 -8.29 -5.18 8.74
C TYR A 1044 -8.57 -6.70 8.86
N GLY A 1045 -8.55 -7.23 10.09
CA GLY A 1045 -8.38 -8.66 10.37
C GLY A 1045 -6.90 -9.08 10.28
N PRO A 1046 -6.58 -10.35 9.95
CA PRO A 1046 -7.49 -11.46 9.66
C PRO A 1046 -8.00 -12.20 10.90
N GLU A 1047 -9.27 -12.62 10.86
CA GLU A 1047 -9.78 -13.67 11.75
C GLU A 1047 -9.60 -15.05 11.09
N GLU A 1048 -9.12 -16.06 11.82
CA GLU A 1048 -8.85 -17.41 11.28
C GLU A 1048 -9.54 -18.48 12.14
N TYR A 1049 -10.31 -19.36 11.50
CA TYR A 1049 -10.81 -20.61 12.08
C TYR A 1049 -10.14 -21.83 11.44
N LEU A 1050 -9.80 -22.83 12.25
CA LEU A 1050 -9.15 -24.08 11.84
C LEU A 1050 -9.79 -25.29 12.52
N VAL A 1051 -10.00 -26.37 11.77
CA VAL A 1051 -10.21 -27.71 12.34
C VAL A 1051 -9.36 -28.74 11.60
N ARG A 1052 -8.46 -29.41 12.33
CA ARG A 1052 -7.50 -30.37 11.73
C ARG A 1052 -8.21 -31.58 11.11
N LYS A 1053 -9.24 -32.12 11.76
CA LYS A 1053 -10.05 -33.25 11.26
C LYS A 1053 -11.53 -32.97 11.39
N ALA A 1054 -12.14 -32.53 10.28
CA ALA A 1054 -13.54 -32.18 10.19
C ALA A 1054 -14.44 -33.41 10.40
N VAL A 1055 -15.50 -33.22 11.18
CA VAL A 1055 -16.59 -34.19 11.33
C VAL A 1055 -17.64 -33.96 10.23
N LYS A 1056 -18.35 -35.01 9.85
CA LYS A 1056 -19.44 -35.02 8.87
C LYS A 1056 -20.53 -34.01 9.23
N GLY A 1057 -21.13 -33.39 8.23
CA GLY A 1057 -22.29 -32.51 8.34
C GLY A 1057 -22.00 -31.09 7.86
N THR A 1058 -22.90 -30.18 8.18
CA THR A 1058 -22.88 -28.79 7.68
C THR A 1058 -22.17 -27.87 8.66
N TYR A 1059 -21.13 -27.16 8.20
CA TYR A 1059 -20.54 -26.01 8.89
C TYR A 1059 -21.21 -24.75 8.34
N THR A 1060 -21.69 -23.87 9.22
CA THR A 1060 -22.29 -22.58 8.83
C THR A 1060 -21.35 -21.45 9.21
N ILE A 1061 -20.91 -20.67 8.21
CA ILE A 1061 -20.00 -19.53 8.39
C ILE A 1061 -20.82 -18.26 8.45
N ARG A 1062 -20.59 -17.43 9.46
CA ARG A 1062 -21.29 -16.16 9.69
C ARG A 1062 -20.29 -15.06 10.04
N ALA A 1063 -20.60 -13.83 9.66
CA ALA A 1063 -19.92 -12.63 10.13
C ALA A 1063 -20.86 -11.80 11.01
N LYS A 1064 -20.30 -11.16 12.05
CA LYS A 1064 -21.02 -10.24 12.90
C LYS A 1064 -20.38 -8.87 12.85
N TYR A 1065 -21.14 -7.89 12.39
CA TYR A 1065 -20.64 -6.52 12.22
C TYR A 1065 -21.10 -5.65 13.38
N PHE A 1066 -20.21 -5.25 14.31
CA PHE A 1066 -20.63 -4.50 15.50
C PHE A 1066 -20.75 -3.00 15.22
N ALA A 1067 -19.67 -2.40 14.73
CA ALA A 1067 -19.58 -1.00 14.35
C ALA A 1067 -18.35 -0.73 13.48
N ASN A 1068 -18.44 0.32 12.68
CA ASN A 1068 -17.29 1.06 12.18
C ASN A 1068 -17.21 2.38 12.97
N HIS A 1069 -16.04 2.68 13.55
CA HIS A 1069 -15.81 3.89 14.33
C HIS A 1069 -15.35 5.10 13.47
N GLN A 1070 -15.11 4.90 12.18
CA GLN A 1070 -14.73 5.92 11.20
C GLN A 1070 -15.92 6.34 10.31
N GLN A 1071 -15.96 7.61 9.92
CA GLN A 1071 -16.85 8.08 8.85
C GLN A 1071 -16.25 7.74 7.49
N SER A 1072 -16.34 6.48 7.06
CA SER A 1072 -15.84 6.02 5.74
C SER A 1072 -16.67 6.56 4.57
N LEU A 1073 -15.99 6.87 3.46
CA LEU A 1073 -16.58 7.31 2.19
C LEU A 1073 -17.39 6.24 1.45
N THR A 1074 -17.15 4.96 1.71
CA THR A 1074 -17.98 3.87 1.15
C THR A 1074 -19.28 3.65 1.93
N GLY A 1075 -19.34 4.16 3.17
CA GLY A 1075 -20.46 3.97 4.11
C GLY A 1075 -20.68 2.55 4.64
N ALA A 1076 -19.98 1.53 4.13
CA ALA A 1076 -20.22 0.13 4.43
C ALA A 1076 -18.96 -0.72 4.16
N THR A 1077 -18.54 -1.49 5.16
CA THR A 1077 -17.36 -2.39 5.11
C THR A 1077 -17.62 -3.57 4.18
N THR A 1078 -16.59 -3.99 3.45
CA THR A 1078 -16.59 -5.20 2.63
C THR A 1078 -15.66 -6.23 3.26
N ILE A 1079 -16.19 -7.42 3.53
CA ILE A 1079 -15.41 -8.59 3.95
C ILE A 1079 -15.02 -9.42 2.73
N MET A 1080 -13.88 -10.08 2.82
CA MET A 1080 -13.48 -11.18 1.96
C MET A 1080 -13.15 -12.39 2.82
N VAL A 1081 -13.71 -13.54 2.47
CA VAL A 1081 -13.54 -14.79 3.21
C VAL A 1081 -12.90 -15.82 2.29
N TYR A 1082 -11.73 -16.30 2.69
CA TYR A 1082 -11.09 -17.46 2.12
C TYR A 1082 -11.59 -18.71 2.82
N ILE A 1083 -12.07 -19.68 2.06
CA ILE A 1083 -12.55 -20.97 2.54
C ILE A 1083 -11.69 -22.04 1.90
N TYR A 1084 -10.99 -22.83 2.71
CA TYR A 1084 -10.16 -23.94 2.25
C TYR A 1084 -10.67 -25.26 2.85
N LYS A 1085 -11.13 -26.18 2.00
CA LYS A 1085 -11.23 -27.61 2.38
C LYS A 1085 -9.88 -28.26 2.09
N TYR A 1086 -9.41 -29.10 3.00
CA TYR A 1086 -8.13 -29.82 2.89
C TYR A 1086 -6.92 -28.89 2.68
N TYR A 1087 -6.86 -27.80 3.43
CA TYR A 1087 -5.78 -26.81 3.36
C TYR A 1087 -4.40 -27.46 3.53
N SER A 1088 -3.49 -27.10 2.62
CA SER A 1088 -2.15 -27.65 2.48
C SER A 1088 -2.05 -29.16 2.23
N GLN A 1089 -3.10 -29.77 1.66
CA GLN A 1089 -3.15 -31.15 1.17
C GLN A 1089 -3.21 -31.16 -0.37
N VAL A 1090 -2.94 -32.32 -1.00
CA VAL A 1090 -2.92 -32.46 -2.48
C VAL A 1090 -4.29 -32.18 -3.10
N ASN A 1091 -5.37 -32.45 -2.36
CA ASN A 1091 -6.76 -32.23 -2.76
C ASN A 1091 -7.35 -30.93 -2.16
N GLN A 1092 -6.53 -29.90 -1.96
CA GLN A 1092 -6.99 -28.59 -1.48
C GLN A 1092 -8.05 -28.02 -2.43
N GLU A 1093 -9.23 -27.72 -1.88
CA GLU A 1093 -10.27 -26.95 -2.55
C GLU A 1093 -10.30 -25.56 -1.91
N LYS A 1094 -10.37 -24.50 -2.72
CA LYS A 1094 -10.39 -23.11 -2.26
C LYS A 1094 -11.59 -22.40 -2.87
N GLU A 1095 -12.29 -21.64 -2.05
CA GLU A 1095 -13.31 -20.68 -2.47
C GLU A 1095 -13.02 -19.32 -1.84
N ILE A 1096 -13.33 -18.25 -2.57
CA ILE A 1096 -13.21 -16.86 -2.13
C ILE A 1096 -14.59 -16.23 -2.25
N VAL A 1097 -15.04 -15.58 -1.19
CA VAL A 1097 -16.34 -14.90 -1.13
C VAL A 1097 -16.13 -13.45 -0.72
N THR A 1098 -16.63 -12.49 -1.51
CA THR A 1098 -16.73 -11.09 -1.07
C THR A 1098 -18.17 -10.75 -0.71
N LEU A 1099 -18.37 -10.07 0.43
CA LEU A 1099 -19.70 -9.68 0.90
C LEU A 1099 -19.64 -8.31 1.59
N ARG A 1100 -20.70 -7.52 1.44
CA ARG A 1100 -20.78 -6.17 1.98
C ARG A 1100 -21.68 -6.08 3.21
N LEU A 1101 -21.21 -5.38 4.23
CA LEU A 1101 -21.84 -5.18 5.52
C LEU A 1101 -22.54 -3.81 5.55
N SER A 1102 -23.86 -3.80 5.37
CA SER A 1102 -24.66 -2.56 5.19
C SER A 1102 -25.34 -2.03 6.46
N SER A 1103 -25.43 -2.84 7.52
CA SER A 1103 -26.27 -2.59 8.71
C SER A 1103 -25.53 -2.90 10.01
N ASN A 1104 -25.34 -1.88 10.87
CA ASN A 1104 -24.68 -2.05 12.16
C ASN A 1104 -25.45 -3.05 13.05
N LYS A 1105 -24.72 -4.01 13.66
CA LYS A 1105 -25.17 -5.06 14.58
C LYS A 1105 -25.96 -6.23 13.97
N GLU A 1106 -25.85 -6.45 12.66
CA GLU A 1106 -26.44 -7.61 12.01
C GLU A 1106 -25.50 -8.84 12.02
N MET A 1107 -26.09 -10.02 12.18
CA MET A 1107 -25.43 -11.31 11.93
C MET A 1107 -25.74 -11.70 10.48
N ILE A 1108 -24.73 -11.94 9.66
CA ILE A 1108 -24.92 -12.31 8.25
C ILE A 1108 -24.35 -13.72 8.02
N ASP A 1109 -25.19 -14.63 7.53
CA ASP A 1109 -24.79 -15.95 7.06
C ASP A 1109 -24.05 -15.79 5.72
N ILE A 1110 -22.78 -16.21 5.66
CA ILE A 1110 -21.94 -16.08 4.47
C ILE A 1110 -22.18 -17.28 3.53
N CYS A 1111 -21.99 -18.49 4.06
CA CYS A 1111 -22.18 -19.73 3.30
C CYS A 1111 -22.33 -20.95 4.23
N LYS A 1112 -22.67 -22.09 3.62
CA LYS A 1112 -22.72 -23.40 4.27
C LYS A 1112 -21.86 -24.42 3.52
N ILE A 1113 -21.04 -25.15 4.25
CA ILE A 1113 -20.11 -26.17 3.73
C ILE A 1113 -20.54 -27.54 4.26
N GLU A 1114 -20.72 -28.51 3.38
CA GLU A 1114 -21.02 -29.89 3.75
C GLU A 1114 -19.79 -30.80 3.64
N PHE A 1115 -19.58 -31.65 4.65
CA PHE A 1115 -18.64 -32.77 4.62
C PHE A 1115 -19.44 -34.09 4.67
N ASN A 1116 -19.26 -34.97 3.68
CA ASN A 1116 -20.04 -36.20 3.50
C ASN A 1116 -19.18 -37.47 3.63
N ASP A 1117 -19.79 -38.65 3.84
CA ASP A 1117 -19.02 -39.89 4.07
C ASP A 1117 -18.24 -40.37 2.83
N ASP A 1118 -18.74 -40.09 1.63
CA ASP A 1118 -18.05 -40.39 0.36
C ASP A 1118 -16.69 -39.68 0.24
N ASP A 1119 -16.49 -38.56 0.95
CA ASP A 1119 -15.21 -37.87 1.04
C ASP A 1119 -14.13 -38.73 1.71
N LYS A 1120 -14.48 -39.73 2.51
CA LYS A 1120 -13.51 -40.69 3.08
C LYS A 1120 -13.34 -41.93 2.19
N ILE A 1121 -14.36 -42.29 1.41
CA ILE A 1121 -14.38 -43.55 0.65
C ILE A 1121 -13.70 -43.37 -0.72
N LYS A 1122 -13.92 -42.26 -1.43
CA LYS A 1122 -13.15 -41.91 -2.64
C LYS A 1122 -11.64 -41.77 -2.38
N LYS A 1123 -11.22 -41.57 -1.12
CA LYS A 1123 -9.81 -41.47 -0.70
C LYS A 1123 -9.09 -42.81 -0.58
N GLN A 1124 -9.78 -43.95 -0.56
CA GLN A 1124 -9.11 -45.27 -0.51
C GLN A 1124 -8.79 -45.86 -1.90
N SER A 1125 -9.49 -45.45 -2.95
CA SER A 1125 -9.37 -46.06 -4.30
C SER A 1125 -8.41 -45.34 -5.26
N LEU A 1126 -7.83 -44.21 -4.87
CA LEU A 1126 -6.82 -43.47 -5.67
C LEU A 1126 -5.38 -43.62 -5.14
N ASN A 1127 -5.19 -44.28 -3.99
CA ASN A 1127 -3.88 -44.59 -3.45
C ASN A 1127 -3.24 -45.77 -4.19
N ASN A 1128 -2.65 -45.49 -5.36
CA ASN A 1128 -1.53 -46.27 -5.87
C ASN A 1128 -0.32 -46.03 -4.96
N ASN A 1129 -0.34 -46.65 -3.77
CA ASN A 1129 0.77 -46.56 -2.82
C ASN A 1129 1.98 -47.29 -3.41
N ILE A 1130 2.97 -46.50 -3.82
CA ILE A 1130 4.23 -46.97 -4.41
C ILE A 1130 5.35 -46.51 -3.47
N HIS A 1131 6.00 -47.47 -2.81
CA HIS A 1131 7.16 -47.21 -1.97
C HIS A 1131 8.42 -47.18 -2.84
N SER A 1132 8.61 -46.04 -3.53
CA SER A 1132 9.81 -45.74 -4.32
C SER A 1132 11.09 -45.96 -3.52
N ASN A 1133 12.10 -46.55 -4.15
CA ASN A 1133 13.40 -46.92 -3.57
C ASN A 1133 13.35 -47.98 -2.45
N VAL A 1134 12.27 -48.77 -2.36
CA VAL A 1134 12.16 -49.91 -1.43
C VAL A 1134 11.94 -51.19 -2.21
N THR A 1135 12.76 -52.20 -1.91
CA THR A 1135 12.67 -53.55 -2.49
C THR A 1135 12.11 -54.52 -1.44
N CYS A 1136 11.28 -55.46 -1.86
CA CYS A 1136 10.79 -56.54 -0.98
C CYS A 1136 11.83 -57.67 -0.87
N ASP A 1137 12.37 -57.94 0.32
CA ASP A 1137 13.40 -58.98 0.56
C ASP A 1137 12.92 -60.43 0.36
N GLY A 1138 11.61 -60.63 0.19
CA GLY A 1138 11.01 -61.92 -0.12
C GLY A 1138 10.85 -62.22 -1.61
N CYS A 1139 10.68 -61.21 -2.46
CA CYS A 1139 10.38 -61.39 -3.89
C CYS A 1139 11.11 -60.44 -4.85
N ASP A 1140 12.01 -59.60 -4.34
CA ASP A 1140 12.79 -58.59 -5.06
C ASP A 1140 11.94 -57.54 -5.81
N MET A 1141 10.64 -57.43 -5.48
CA MET A 1141 9.76 -56.40 -6.05
C MET A 1141 10.24 -55.01 -5.62
N SER A 1142 10.64 -54.20 -6.60
CA SER A 1142 11.04 -52.80 -6.40
C SER A 1142 10.46 -51.93 -7.54
N PRO A 1143 9.79 -50.80 -7.22
CA PRO A 1143 9.31 -50.42 -5.90
C PRO A 1143 8.20 -51.36 -5.40
N ILE A 1144 8.05 -51.49 -4.08
CA ILE A 1144 6.87 -52.16 -3.49
C ILE A 1144 5.60 -51.38 -3.88
N LYS A 1145 4.62 -52.10 -4.46
CA LYS A 1145 3.30 -51.58 -4.82
C LYS A 1145 2.25 -52.15 -3.86
N GLY A 1146 1.43 -51.29 -3.26
CA GLY A 1146 0.56 -51.62 -2.13
C GLY A 1146 1.29 -51.55 -0.78
N ASP A 1147 0.64 -52.02 0.29
CA ASP A 1147 1.15 -51.96 1.66
C ASP A 1147 2.57 -52.58 1.80
N ARG A 1148 3.51 -51.80 2.36
CA ARG A 1148 4.86 -52.23 2.75
C ARG A 1148 4.86 -52.73 4.20
N TYR A 1149 5.67 -53.72 4.53
CA TYR A 1149 5.74 -54.36 5.85
C TYR A 1149 7.19 -54.41 6.34
N LYS A 1150 7.61 -53.44 7.16
CA LYS A 1150 9.00 -53.39 7.69
C LYS A 1150 9.14 -54.23 8.96
N CYS A 1151 10.16 -55.05 9.05
CA CYS A 1151 10.48 -55.81 10.25
C CYS A 1151 11.05 -54.90 11.35
N LEU A 1152 10.53 -55.03 12.58
CA LEU A 1152 10.94 -54.20 13.72
C LEU A 1152 12.20 -54.70 14.47
N PHE A 1153 12.69 -55.90 14.12
CA PHE A 1153 13.80 -56.59 14.80
C PHE A 1153 15.03 -56.79 13.91
N CYS A 1154 14.87 -57.29 12.68
CA CYS A 1154 15.94 -57.36 11.68
C CYS A 1154 16.39 -55.98 11.19
N LEU A 1155 17.65 -55.90 10.78
CA LEU A 1155 18.20 -54.74 10.09
C LEU A 1155 17.69 -54.76 8.65
N ASP A 1156 16.97 -53.70 8.27
CA ASP A 1156 16.58 -53.39 6.90
C ASP A 1156 15.78 -54.45 6.11
N VAL A 1157 14.99 -55.28 6.78
CA VAL A 1157 14.07 -56.23 6.12
C VAL A 1157 12.69 -55.59 5.90
N ASP A 1158 12.23 -55.61 4.64
CA ASP A 1158 10.96 -55.10 4.15
C ASP A 1158 10.24 -56.13 3.27
N PHE A 1159 8.94 -56.32 3.50
CA PHE A 1159 8.09 -57.19 2.69
C PHE A 1159 6.96 -56.43 1.99
N CYS A 1160 6.58 -56.88 0.81
CA CYS A 1160 5.27 -56.54 0.24
C CYS A 1160 4.17 -57.43 0.85
N GLU A 1161 2.91 -57.07 0.61
CA GLU A 1161 1.75 -57.77 1.18
C GLU A 1161 1.74 -59.29 0.96
N SER A 1162 2.20 -59.78 -0.21
CA SER A 1162 2.24 -61.23 -0.49
C SER A 1162 3.39 -61.97 0.18
N CYS A 1163 4.42 -61.26 0.66
CA CYS A 1163 5.59 -61.86 1.33
C CYS A 1163 5.53 -61.80 2.86
N LYS A 1164 4.68 -60.92 3.44
CA LYS A 1164 4.55 -60.75 4.90
C LYS A 1164 4.27 -62.06 5.66
N SER A 1165 3.50 -62.97 5.06
CA SER A 1165 3.08 -64.24 5.67
C SER A 1165 4.07 -65.39 5.48
N THR A 1166 4.98 -65.31 4.50
CA THR A 1166 5.92 -66.39 4.20
C THR A 1166 7.24 -66.25 4.94
N SER A 1167 7.61 -65.04 5.40
CA SER A 1167 8.78 -64.75 6.24
C SER A 1167 10.13 -65.24 5.70
N ARG A 1168 10.21 -65.56 4.40
CA ARG A 1168 11.43 -66.03 3.74
C ARG A 1168 12.15 -64.87 3.06
N THR A 1169 13.20 -64.37 3.71
CA THR A 1169 14.22 -63.51 3.11
C THR A 1169 15.10 -64.33 2.16
N ARG A 1170 15.45 -63.79 0.98
CA ARG A 1170 16.35 -64.49 0.04
C ARG A 1170 17.82 -64.45 0.45
N ASN A 1171 18.26 -63.35 1.08
CA ASN A 1171 19.68 -63.05 1.29
C ASN A 1171 20.14 -62.88 2.76
N GLU A 1172 19.24 -62.94 3.74
CA GLU A 1172 19.60 -62.96 5.18
C GLU A 1172 19.01 -64.19 5.90
N PRO A 1173 19.80 -64.99 6.64
CA PRO A 1173 19.28 -66.16 7.38
C PRO A 1173 18.50 -65.86 8.68
N ASN A 1174 18.45 -64.59 9.10
CA ASN A 1174 18.10 -64.22 10.49
C ASN A 1174 16.68 -63.66 10.71
N HIS A 1175 15.81 -63.66 9.69
CA HIS A 1175 14.41 -63.23 9.87
C HIS A 1175 13.54 -64.36 10.45
N SER A 1176 13.21 -64.28 11.73
CA SER A 1176 12.26 -65.19 12.37
C SER A 1176 10.81 -64.80 12.05
N TYR A 1177 9.95 -65.80 11.80
CA TYR A 1177 8.51 -65.57 11.57
C TYR A 1177 7.78 -64.94 12.77
N ASN A 1178 8.39 -64.98 13.96
CA ASN A 1178 7.88 -64.35 15.18
C ASN A 1178 8.23 -62.86 15.29
N HIS A 1179 9.00 -62.28 14.35
CA HIS A 1179 9.28 -60.84 14.36
C HIS A 1179 8.04 -60.04 13.94
N PRO A 1180 7.55 -59.09 14.76
CA PRO A 1180 6.44 -58.24 14.36
C PRO A 1180 6.83 -57.35 13.17
N LEU A 1181 5.99 -57.41 12.13
CA LEU A 1181 6.06 -56.57 10.95
C LEU A 1181 5.13 -55.36 11.12
N LEU A 1182 5.63 -54.17 10.79
CA LEU A 1182 4.86 -52.94 10.81
C LEU A 1182 4.37 -52.62 9.39
N CYS A 1183 3.05 -52.64 9.23
CA CYS A 1183 2.37 -52.24 8.00
C CYS A 1183 2.47 -50.71 7.81
N ILE A 1184 3.04 -50.33 6.68
CA ILE A 1184 3.23 -48.98 6.16
C ILE A 1184 2.28 -48.86 4.98
N LYS A 1185 1.14 -48.18 5.16
CA LYS A 1185 0.12 -48.06 4.11
C LYS A 1185 0.46 -46.96 3.13
N ASP A 1186 0.51 -45.72 3.62
CA ASP A 1186 0.93 -44.55 2.83
C ASP A 1186 2.42 -44.27 3.07
N SER A 1187 3.17 -43.96 2.02
CA SER A 1187 4.57 -43.53 2.10
C SER A 1187 4.74 -42.16 2.77
N ASN A 1188 3.69 -41.33 2.82
CA ASN A 1188 3.69 -39.97 3.34
C ASN A 1188 3.11 -39.83 4.77
N GLU A 1189 2.26 -40.76 5.25
CA GLU A 1189 1.65 -40.65 6.59
C GLU A 1189 2.59 -41.04 7.76
N TYR A 1190 3.74 -41.63 7.45
CA TYR A 1190 4.64 -42.18 8.46
C TYR A 1190 5.45 -41.21 9.38
N PRO A 1191 5.40 -39.86 9.27
CA PRO A 1191 6.02 -38.99 10.30
C PRO A 1191 5.43 -39.11 11.72
N ASN A 1192 4.24 -39.71 11.86
CA ASN A 1192 3.40 -39.58 13.06
C ASN A 1192 3.27 -40.83 13.95
N ALA A 1193 3.67 -42.03 13.49
CA ALA A 1193 3.67 -43.22 14.35
C ALA A 1193 4.96 -43.27 15.20
N VAL A 1194 4.85 -43.15 16.53
CA VAL A 1194 5.99 -43.30 17.44
C VAL A 1194 5.67 -44.28 18.57
N TYR A 1195 6.59 -45.21 18.80
CA TYR A 1195 6.63 -46.19 19.91
C TYR A 1195 5.55 -47.30 19.92
N LEU A 1196 5.76 -48.35 19.11
CA LEU A 1196 5.14 -49.67 19.37
C LEU A 1196 5.71 -50.39 20.60
N HIS A 1197 6.85 -49.93 21.14
CA HIS A 1197 7.43 -50.43 22.38
C HIS A 1197 7.84 -49.27 23.28
N ASN A 1198 7.47 -49.35 24.56
CA ASN A 1198 7.90 -48.41 25.59
C ASN A 1198 9.40 -48.61 25.91
N ARG A 1199 10.27 -47.96 25.13
CA ARG A 1199 11.73 -47.98 25.26
C ARG A 1199 12.27 -46.90 26.21
N SER A 1200 11.43 -46.31 27.07
CA SER A 1200 11.79 -45.23 28.01
C SER A 1200 12.94 -45.57 28.99
N LYS A 1201 13.22 -46.86 29.20
CA LYS A 1201 14.35 -47.34 30.00
C LYS A 1201 15.72 -47.14 29.33
N ILE A 1202 15.76 -46.99 28.01
CA ILE A 1202 17.00 -46.66 27.27
C ILE A 1202 17.11 -45.14 27.25
N ARG A 1203 18.13 -44.61 27.94
CA ARG A 1203 18.38 -43.17 28.08
C ARG A 1203 19.86 -42.93 27.84
N HIS A 1204 20.18 -42.02 26.92
CA HIS A 1204 21.56 -41.63 26.63
C HIS A 1204 21.83 -40.27 27.25
N SER A 1205 22.36 -40.27 28.46
CA SER A 1205 22.55 -39.07 29.27
C SER A 1205 23.53 -38.10 28.60
N ASN A 1206 23.27 -36.80 28.71
CA ASN A 1206 24.08 -35.72 28.10
C ASN A 1206 24.22 -35.77 26.57
N ILE A 1207 23.35 -36.50 25.85
CA ILE A 1207 23.40 -36.63 24.40
C ILE A 1207 22.13 -36.05 23.76
N LEU A 1208 22.35 -35.07 22.89
CA LEU A 1208 21.38 -34.33 22.11
C LEU A 1208 21.10 -35.04 20.76
N CYS A 1209 19.84 -35.17 20.36
CA CYS A 1209 19.49 -35.43 18.96
C CYS A 1209 19.69 -34.14 18.14
N ASN A 1210 20.59 -34.14 17.15
CA ASN A 1210 20.88 -32.94 16.35
C ASN A 1210 19.73 -32.50 15.43
N SER A 1211 18.73 -33.36 15.14
CA SER A 1211 17.60 -33.01 14.26
C SER A 1211 16.34 -32.54 15.01
N CYS A 1212 16.01 -33.11 16.17
CA CYS A 1212 14.84 -32.67 16.97
C CYS A 1212 15.19 -32.05 18.33
N PHE A 1213 16.47 -31.93 18.66
CA PHE A 1213 16.99 -31.34 19.89
C PHE A 1213 16.52 -32.01 21.20
N MET A 1214 15.99 -33.23 21.12
CA MET A 1214 15.71 -34.08 22.28
C MET A 1214 17.01 -34.37 23.05
N ASN A 1215 17.05 -34.00 24.33
CA ASN A 1215 18.14 -34.27 25.26
C ASN A 1215 17.57 -34.60 26.66
N PRO A 1216 17.97 -35.72 27.29
CA PRO A 1216 18.71 -36.82 26.69
C PRO A 1216 17.88 -37.55 25.63
N ILE A 1217 18.53 -38.20 24.67
CA ILE A 1217 17.84 -39.15 23.77
C ILE A 1217 17.24 -40.27 24.62
N VAL A 1218 15.93 -40.48 24.47
CA VAL A 1218 15.17 -41.58 25.08
C VAL A 1218 14.74 -42.53 23.97
N GLY A 1219 14.95 -43.82 24.16
CA GLY A 1219 14.93 -44.81 23.07
C GLY A 1219 16.28 -44.90 22.38
N ILE A 1220 16.30 -45.49 21.18
CA ILE A 1220 17.54 -45.85 20.49
C ILE A 1220 18.27 -44.61 19.96
N ARG A 1221 19.59 -44.52 20.22
CA ARG A 1221 20.47 -43.51 19.62
C ARG A 1221 21.12 -44.05 18.36
N TYR A 1222 21.18 -43.23 17.32
CA TYR A 1222 21.94 -43.50 16.11
C TYR A 1222 23.06 -42.48 15.96
N ARG A 1223 24.30 -42.95 15.94
CA ARG A 1223 25.48 -42.10 15.69
C ARG A 1223 25.90 -42.23 14.24
N CYS A 1224 25.84 -41.13 13.50
CA CYS A 1224 26.24 -41.05 12.10
C CYS A 1224 27.77 -40.99 11.96
N SER A 1225 28.31 -41.47 10.84
CA SER A 1225 29.75 -41.38 10.51
C SER A 1225 30.28 -39.93 10.50
N CYS A 1226 29.42 -38.95 10.20
CA CYS A 1226 29.75 -37.51 10.27
C CYS A 1226 29.74 -36.92 11.70
N GLY A 1227 29.58 -37.75 12.75
CA GLY A 1227 29.62 -37.35 14.15
C GLY A 1227 28.27 -36.95 14.77
N ILE A 1228 27.24 -36.76 13.96
CA ILE A 1228 25.87 -36.40 14.37
C ILE A 1228 25.19 -37.53 15.15
N ASN A 1229 24.35 -37.17 16.13
CA ASN A 1229 23.48 -38.08 16.87
C ASN A 1229 22.01 -37.84 16.49
N LEU A 1230 21.29 -38.92 16.23
CA LEU A 1230 19.86 -38.91 15.95
C LEU A 1230 19.13 -39.77 16.99
N CYS A 1231 17.96 -39.34 17.45
CA CYS A 1231 17.05 -40.24 18.16
C CYS A 1231 16.33 -41.14 17.15
N GLU A 1232 15.80 -42.25 17.64
CA GLU A 1232 15.03 -43.25 16.91
C GLU A 1232 13.98 -42.63 15.96
N LYS A 1233 13.24 -41.60 16.40
CA LYS A 1233 12.27 -40.88 15.54
C LYS A 1233 12.93 -40.12 14.39
N CYS A 1234 14.05 -39.43 14.62
CA CYS A 1234 14.70 -38.62 13.58
C CYS A 1234 15.51 -39.43 12.59
N GLU A 1235 16.07 -40.55 13.05
CA GLU A 1235 16.70 -41.52 12.16
C GLU A 1235 15.67 -42.18 11.26
N PHE A 1236 14.53 -42.61 11.82
CA PHE A 1236 13.43 -43.21 11.07
C PHE A 1236 12.86 -42.27 9.99
N ILE A 1237 12.64 -40.98 10.31
CA ILE A 1237 12.11 -39.99 9.35
C ILE A 1237 13.15 -39.63 8.27
N GLY A 1238 14.43 -40.00 8.44
CA GLY A 1238 15.46 -39.71 7.45
C GLY A 1238 15.86 -38.23 7.38
N LEU A 1239 15.77 -37.50 8.51
CA LEU A 1239 16.12 -36.06 8.63
C LEU A 1239 17.64 -35.79 8.57
N HIS A 1240 18.38 -36.68 7.92
CA HIS A 1240 19.82 -36.63 7.68
C HIS A 1240 20.13 -37.55 6.50
N ASP A 1241 21.22 -37.27 5.77
CA ASP A 1241 21.64 -38.03 4.57
C ASP A 1241 21.63 -39.55 4.85
N GLN A 1242 20.89 -40.28 4.00
CA GLN A 1242 20.68 -41.72 4.10
C GLN A 1242 21.89 -42.51 3.58
N ASN A 1243 22.77 -41.90 2.79
CA ASN A 1243 24.00 -42.53 2.29
C ASN A 1243 25.08 -42.68 3.38
N HIS A 1244 24.97 -41.93 4.49
CA HIS A 1244 25.90 -42.05 5.60
C HIS A 1244 25.63 -43.30 6.45
N ARG A 1245 26.67 -44.11 6.70
CA ARG A 1245 26.60 -45.23 7.65
C ARG A 1245 26.33 -44.72 9.07
N ARG A 1246 25.39 -45.39 9.76
CA ARG A 1246 24.97 -45.07 11.13
C ARG A 1246 25.20 -46.26 12.05
N THR A 1247 25.75 -46.01 13.23
CA THR A 1247 25.86 -47.00 14.30
C THR A 1247 24.66 -46.89 15.22
N LYS A 1248 23.87 -47.97 15.32
CA LYS A 1248 22.76 -48.11 16.25
C LYS A 1248 23.29 -48.42 17.65
N ILE A 1249 22.96 -47.61 18.64
CA ILE A 1249 23.40 -47.73 20.03
C ILE A 1249 22.16 -47.95 20.89
N THR A 1250 22.07 -49.13 21.51
CA THR A 1250 20.91 -49.57 22.31
C THR A 1250 21.21 -49.69 23.80
N GLU A 1251 22.48 -49.62 24.19
CA GLU A 1251 22.93 -49.64 25.58
C GLU A 1251 22.82 -48.22 26.17
N ALA A 1252 22.32 -48.10 27.40
CA ALA A 1252 22.22 -46.82 28.08
C ALA A 1252 23.61 -46.31 28.48
N ASN A 1253 23.78 -44.98 28.44
CA ASN A 1253 24.99 -44.25 28.83
C ASN A 1253 24.69 -43.28 29.98
#